data_AF-R8BJE0-F1
#
_entry.id   AF-R8BJE0-F1
#
_cell.length_a   1.000
_cell.length_b   1.000
_cell.length_c   1.000
_cell.angle_alpha   90.00
_cell.angle_beta   90.00
_cell.angle_gamma   90.00
#
_symmetry.space_group_name_H-M   'P 1'
#
loop_
_entity.id
_entity.type
_entity.pdbx_description
1 polymer ?
#
loop_
_entity_poly.entity_id
_entity_poly.type
_entity_poly.pdbx_seq_one_letter_code
_entity_poly.pdbx_strand_id
1 'polypeptide(L)'
;MQDKADTVDLFPMPPCGSFQLEEATIDQMQEAMANGTLTSQQLVLCYLVRTYQTEDYINSVLQVNPDVMYIAGQMDAERAAGKVRGPLHGIPFTVKDNIASKDNLETTAGSWALVGSIVPRDAHVVAKLREAGAVLFGKATLSEWADMRSNDYSEGYSGRGGQCRSAYNLTLNPGGSSSGSAVGVGANAIAFSLGTETDGSVINPAMRNAIIGIKPTVGLTSRAGVIPESEHQDSVGAFGRTVRDAVYALDAIYGIDPRDNYTLAQEGKTPEGGYTQFLSTKDALKGATFGIPWKSFWVYADEEQQRVLKALICLIRAAGATIINGTEIAGYETIVSPDGWNWDYGSTRGFANESEYTVVKVDFYNNIRDYLAELENTNIRSLEDIVQYNYDNDGSEGGYPYPGAGNPAFASGQDGFLASLETKGVRDEIYYQALNFTQTTTRTGIDSALSRNGGKLSGLLVPPDVGQSYQIAAQAGYPMITLPAGYHSVGGMPFSLGIMQTAWGEAELVKWGSAIEDLQLSSDIPYKRQLPKCLYIANRVAHAAEYALENGYVHIDAAWIYRNEDQTGKGIAASGVSRKDIWVTSKLWNAHHRPAEAEKAIKQSISNLGVDYLDLFLIHWPVAFVPDEDTKLDKDTSIVDTWRTLEDFVRSNLTRHIGISNFAKKDVEEILDACDICPYAHEFETHPYLQQQGFVDWHLKMGMKVIAYSPLANTNPTYHKDLSPIMDDPFWKDLAATKNATVAQAVIAWGLQRGTIVIPKSVHEKYIKENQGALDISFTETEMKLIATQDKKTRMNNPGKGWGVELFADLDDPTRLDGELEL
;
A
#
# COMPACT_ATOMS: atom_id res chain seq x y z
N MET A 1 -13.03 -17.06 1.38
CA MET A 1 -12.28 -15.92 1.94
C MET A 1 -13.20 -14.88 2.57
N GLN A 2 -14.28 -14.45 1.92
CA GLN A 2 -15.19 -13.41 2.47
C GLN A 2 -15.80 -13.74 3.85
N ASP A 3 -16.20 -14.99 4.13
CA ASP A 3 -16.78 -15.38 5.43
C ASP A 3 -15.80 -15.34 6.61
N LYS A 4 -14.51 -15.18 6.32
CA LYS A 4 -13.41 -15.11 7.30
C LYS A 4 -12.60 -13.81 7.18
N ALA A 5 -13.08 -12.85 6.39
CA ALA A 5 -12.52 -11.51 6.37
C ALA A 5 -12.56 -10.91 7.79
N ASP A 6 -11.55 -10.12 8.15
CA ASP A 6 -11.39 -9.53 9.48
C ASP A 6 -11.14 -10.53 10.64
N THR A 7 -10.90 -11.81 10.33
CA THR A 7 -10.47 -12.83 11.30
C THR A 7 -9.03 -13.28 11.05
N VAL A 8 -8.39 -13.88 12.06
CA VAL A 8 -7.08 -14.56 11.90
C VAL A 8 -7.23 -15.94 11.24
N ASP A 9 -8.47 -16.44 11.09
CA ASP A 9 -8.78 -17.79 10.62
C ASP A 9 -8.76 -17.94 9.09
N LEU A 10 -8.42 -16.88 8.34
CA LEU A 10 -8.40 -16.90 6.88
C LEU A 10 -7.33 -17.87 6.36
N PHE A 11 -6.16 -17.87 6.99
CA PHE A 11 -5.05 -18.78 6.70
C PHE A 11 -4.51 -19.37 8.01
N PRO A 12 -5.24 -20.30 8.66
CA PRO A 12 -4.80 -20.86 9.92
C PRO A 12 -3.51 -21.64 9.69
N MET A 13 -2.51 -21.38 10.52
CA MET A 13 -1.25 -22.13 10.47
C MET A 13 -1.40 -23.41 11.29
N PRO A 14 -1.34 -24.60 10.66
CA PRO A 14 -1.44 -25.85 11.41
C PRO A 14 -0.25 -26.02 12.35
N PRO A 15 -0.40 -26.76 13.46
CA PRO A 15 0.73 -27.10 14.31
C PRO A 15 1.75 -27.92 13.52
N CYS A 16 3.03 -27.73 13.82
CA CYS A 16 4.12 -28.51 13.30
C CYS A 16 4.26 -29.82 14.10
N GLY A 17 3.47 -30.83 13.72
CA GLY A 17 3.31 -32.03 14.53
C GLY A 17 2.58 -31.70 15.84
N SER A 18 3.24 -31.88 16.99
CA SER A 18 2.71 -31.49 18.30
C SER A 18 3.13 -30.07 18.74
N PHE A 19 3.94 -29.37 17.96
CA PHE A 19 4.47 -28.06 18.30
C PHE A 19 3.62 -26.95 17.66
N GLN A 20 3.18 -25.96 18.44
CA GLN A 20 2.50 -24.78 17.92
C GLN A 20 3.54 -23.81 17.33
N LEU A 21 3.63 -23.74 16.00
CA LEU A 21 4.65 -22.94 15.32
C LEU A 21 4.22 -21.46 15.12
N GLU A 22 2.93 -21.19 15.01
CA GLU A 22 2.41 -19.82 14.87
C GLU A 22 2.79 -18.96 16.09
N GLU A 23 3.44 -17.83 15.84
CA GLU A 23 3.99 -16.93 16.85
C GLU A 23 5.04 -17.55 17.78
N ALA A 24 5.57 -18.73 17.48
CA ALA A 24 6.67 -19.31 18.25
C ALA A 24 7.93 -18.43 18.16
N THR A 25 8.61 -18.26 19.30
CA THR A 25 9.91 -17.59 19.39
C THR A 25 11.04 -18.55 19.02
N ILE A 26 12.23 -18.02 18.71
CA ILE A 26 13.41 -18.85 18.45
C ILE A 26 13.74 -19.73 19.67
N ASP A 27 13.58 -19.21 20.89
CA ASP A 27 13.80 -19.97 22.12
C ASP A 27 12.88 -21.18 22.23
N GLN A 28 11.58 -21.02 21.90
CA GLN A 28 10.61 -22.13 21.92
C GLN A 28 10.93 -23.18 20.85
N MET A 29 11.38 -22.75 19.66
CA MET A 29 11.82 -23.67 18.61
C MET A 29 13.09 -24.43 19.03
N GLN A 30 14.05 -23.75 19.67
CA GLN A 30 15.26 -24.37 20.21
C GLN A 30 14.95 -25.37 21.31
N GLU A 31 14.04 -25.03 22.24
CA GLU A 31 13.60 -25.94 23.31
C GLU A 31 12.92 -27.19 22.73
N ALA A 32 12.02 -27.01 21.75
CA ALA A 32 11.35 -28.12 21.08
C ALA A 32 12.35 -29.06 20.37
N MET A 33 13.40 -28.51 19.75
CA MET A 33 14.49 -29.28 19.14
C MET A 33 15.40 -29.95 20.16
N ALA A 34 15.69 -29.30 21.28
CA ALA A 34 16.50 -29.87 22.36
C ALA A 34 15.78 -31.05 23.04
N ASN A 35 14.46 -30.97 23.19
CA ASN A 35 13.64 -32.00 23.80
C ASN A 35 13.25 -33.12 22.81
N GLY A 36 13.66 -33.03 21.54
CA GLY A 36 13.40 -34.05 20.51
C GLY A 36 11.95 -34.09 20.00
N THR A 37 11.14 -33.10 20.35
CA THR A 37 9.74 -32.97 19.87
C THR A 37 9.64 -32.35 18.48
N LEU A 38 10.73 -31.74 18.02
CA LEU A 38 10.87 -31.10 16.72
C LEU A 38 12.30 -31.34 16.21
N THR A 39 12.49 -31.42 14.89
CA THR A 39 13.82 -31.35 14.27
C THR A 39 13.91 -30.14 13.35
N SER A 40 15.12 -29.71 12.98
CA SER A 40 15.33 -28.64 12.01
C SER A 40 14.69 -28.97 10.66
N GLN A 41 14.79 -30.22 10.19
CA GLN A 41 14.09 -30.66 8.97
C GLN A 41 12.57 -30.54 9.08
N GLN A 42 11.98 -30.93 10.23
CA GLN A 42 10.54 -30.78 10.46
C GLN A 42 10.13 -29.30 10.49
N LEU A 43 10.92 -28.46 11.16
CA LEU A 43 10.70 -27.02 11.22
C LEU A 43 10.73 -26.39 9.82
N VAL A 44 11.73 -26.72 9.00
CA VAL A 44 11.81 -26.28 7.60
C VAL A 44 10.60 -26.75 6.80
N LEU A 45 10.19 -28.02 6.94
CA LEU A 45 9.03 -28.54 6.23
C LEU A 45 7.75 -27.78 6.60
N CYS A 46 7.55 -27.47 7.88
CA CYS A 46 6.40 -26.71 8.33
C CYS A 46 6.39 -25.26 7.79
N TYR A 47 7.55 -24.62 7.72
CA TYR A 47 7.67 -23.32 7.05
C TYR A 47 7.46 -23.41 5.54
N LEU A 48 7.94 -24.45 4.85
CA LEU A 48 7.64 -24.68 3.43
C LEU A 48 6.13 -24.78 3.20
N VAL A 49 5.42 -25.58 4.00
CA VAL A 49 3.95 -25.69 3.91
C VAL A 49 3.28 -24.33 4.12
N ARG A 50 3.75 -23.55 5.10
CA ARG A 50 3.21 -22.21 5.34
C ARG A 50 3.49 -21.25 4.19
N THR A 51 4.71 -21.21 3.66
CA THR A 51 5.06 -20.42 2.48
C THR A 51 4.14 -20.77 1.32
N TYR A 52 4.01 -22.05 0.95
CA TYR A 52 3.10 -22.48 -0.12
C TYR A 52 1.63 -22.10 0.13
N GLN A 53 1.18 -22.10 1.39
CA GLN A 53 -0.19 -21.70 1.73
C GLN A 53 -0.45 -20.20 1.46
N THR A 54 0.57 -19.36 1.66
CA THR A 54 0.42 -17.90 1.61
C THR A 54 0.94 -17.24 0.34
N GLU A 55 1.81 -17.92 -0.42
CA GLU A 55 2.62 -17.29 -1.48
C GLU A 55 1.77 -16.62 -2.57
N ASP A 56 0.69 -17.25 -3.02
CA ASP A 56 -0.23 -16.70 -4.04
C ASP A 56 -0.88 -15.36 -3.61
N TYR A 57 -0.86 -15.05 -2.32
CA TYR A 57 -1.45 -13.84 -1.74
C TYR A 57 -0.39 -12.80 -1.42
N ILE A 58 0.60 -13.18 -0.60
CA ILE A 58 1.56 -12.23 -0.02
C ILE A 58 2.88 -12.19 -0.78
N ASN A 59 3.20 -13.25 -1.54
CA ASN A 59 4.37 -13.35 -2.40
C ASN A 59 5.67 -12.87 -1.73
N SER A 60 5.99 -13.48 -0.59
CA SER A 60 7.07 -13.04 0.31
C SER A 60 8.42 -13.72 0.04
N VAL A 61 8.40 -14.92 -0.56
CA VAL A 61 9.58 -15.75 -0.81
C VAL A 61 9.78 -15.89 -2.32
N LEU A 62 10.76 -15.15 -2.83
CA LEU A 62 11.08 -15.12 -4.24
C LEU A 62 11.63 -16.48 -4.73
N GLN A 63 12.53 -17.09 -3.95
CA GLN A 63 13.15 -18.36 -4.32
C GLN A 63 13.47 -19.19 -3.07
N VAL A 64 12.93 -20.40 -3.00
CA VAL A 64 13.29 -21.38 -1.97
C VAL A 64 14.64 -22.01 -2.33
N ASN A 65 15.50 -22.22 -1.33
CA ASN A 65 16.77 -22.92 -1.49
C ASN A 65 16.51 -24.41 -1.78
N PRO A 66 16.91 -24.94 -2.95
CA PRO A 66 16.66 -26.34 -3.28
C PRO A 66 17.36 -27.32 -2.33
N ASP A 67 18.42 -26.88 -1.64
CA ASP A 67 19.21 -27.69 -0.71
C ASP A 67 18.76 -27.52 0.76
N VAL A 68 17.68 -26.76 1.04
CA VAL A 68 17.27 -26.39 2.41
C VAL A 68 17.06 -27.60 3.33
N MET A 69 16.45 -28.68 2.83
CA MET A 69 16.19 -29.89 3.60
C MET A 69 17.49 -30.65 3.94
N TYR A 70 18.48 -30.60 3.05
CA TYR A 70 19.80 -31.18 3.28
C TYR A 70 20.56 -30.37 4.34
N ILE A 71 20.58 -29.04 4.23
CA ILE A 71 21.23 -28.14 5.19
C ILE A 71 20.61 -28.33 6.59
N ALA A 72 19.27 -28.38 6.68
CA ALA A 72 18.58 -28.66 7.95
C ALA A 72 18.94 -30.03 8.54
N GLY A 73 19.04 -31.06 7.69
CA GLY A 73 19.46 -32.41 8.12
C GLY A 73 20.89 -32.44 8.69
N GLN A 74 21.78 -31.59 8.17
CA GLN A 74 23.11 -31.42 8.76
C GLN A 74 23.05 -30.80 10.16
N MET A 75 22.17 -29.81 10.38
CA MET A 75 21.98 -29.22 11.71
C MET A 75 21.40 -30.21 12.71
N ASP A 76 20.49 -31.07 12.26
CA ASP A 76 19.96 -32.18 13.07
C ASP A 76 21.06 -33.20 13.43
N ALA A 77 21.91 -33.57 12.46
CA ALA A 77 23.04 -34.48 12.71
C ALA A 77 24.07 -33.89 13.68
N GLU A 78 24.37 -32.59 13.58
CA GLU A 78 25.25 -31.92 14.53
C GLU A 78 24.66 -31.87 15.94
N ARG A 79 23.35 -31.58 16.05
CA ARG A 79 22.65 -31.59 17.34
C ARG A 79 22.68 -32.97 17.97
N ALA A 80 22.41 -34.03 17.21
CA ALA A 80 22.50 -35.42 17.68
C ALA A 80 23.91 -35.82 18.13
N ALA A 81 24.96 -35.22 17.52
CA ALA A 81 26.34 -35.38 17.93
C ALA A 81 26.76 -34.49 19.12
N GLY A 82 25.84 -33.74 19.73
CA GLY A 82 26.11 -32.83 20.84
C GLY A 82 26.79 -31.52 20.43
N LYS A 83 26.80 -31.19 19.12
CA LYS A 83 27.39 -29.96 18.57
C LYS A 83 26.29 -28.97 18.23
N VAL A 84 25.92 -28.13 19.20
CA VAL A 84 24.98 -27.01 19.01
C VAL A 84 25.77 -25.71 18.91
N ARG A 85 25.54 -24.94 17.85
CA ARG A 85 26.34 -23.74 17.52
C ARG A 85 25.84 -22.44 18.17
N GLY A 86 24.65 -22.45 18.77
CA GLY A 86 24.06 -21.29 19.44
C GLY A 86 22.54 -21.22 19.27
N PRO A 87 21.92 -20.07 19.58
CA PRO A 87 20.46 -19.88 19.49
C PRO A 87 19.86 -20.07 18.10
N LEU A 88 20.67 -19.88 17.04
CA LEU A 88 20.22 -20.01 15.65
C LEU A 88 20.42 -21.42 15.07
N HIS A 89 20.96 -22.37 15.83
CA HIS A 89 21.28 -23.71 15.33
C HIS A 89 20.03 -24.46 14.84
N GLY A 90 19.92 -24.67 13.53
CA GLY A 90 18.77 -25.32 12.89
C GLY A 90 17.57 -24.41 12.64
N ILE A 91 17.67 -23.10 12.89
CA ILE A 91 16.56 -22.15 12.67
C ILE A 91 16.58 -21.66 11.21
N PRO A 92 15.46 -21.75 10.47
CA PRO A 92 15.40 -21.29 9.09
C PRO A 92 15.23 -19.79 8.98
N PHE A 93 15.91 -19.19 8.00
CA PHE A 93 15.86 -17.75 7.70
C PHE A 93 15.85 -17.46 6.21
N THR A 94 15.30 -16.32 5.83
CA THR A 94 15.42 -15.76 4.48
C THR A 94 16.34 -14.54 4.47
N VAL A 95 16.92 -14.26 3.31
CA VAL A 95 17.63 -13.00 3.05
C VAL A 95 16.96 -12.30 1.88
N LYS A 96 16.90 -10.97 1.91
CA LYS A 96 16.50 -10.17 0.74
C LYS A 96 17.30 -10.56 -0.49
N ASP A 97 16.67 -10.61 -1.66
CA ASP A 97 17.29 -11.11 -2.92
C ASP A 97 18.45 -10.23 -3.46
N ASN A 98 18.79 -9.13 -2.78
CA ASN A 98 20.02 -8.38 -3.01
C ASN A 98 21.23 -8.85 -2.18
N ILE A 99 21.07 -9.85 -1.31
CA ILE A 99 22.15 -10.40 -0.46
C ILE A 99 22.68 -11.69 -1.09
N ALA A 100 23.95 -11.72 -1.47
CA ALA A 100 24.57 -12.89 -2.14
C ALA A 100 24.63 -14.13 -1.25
N SER A 101 24.32 -15.29 -1.84
CA SER A 101 24.82 -16.58 -1.32
C SER A 101 25.28 -17.46 -2.47
N LYS A 102 26.24 -18.33 -2.19
CA LYS A 102 26.85 -19.28 -3.13
C LYS A 102 26.07 -20.61 -3.19
N ASP A 103 24.91 -20.69 -2.55
CA ASP A 103 23.98 -21.80 -2.72
C ASP A 103 23.41 -21.81 -4.16
N ASN A 104 22.61 -22.81 -4.50
CA ASN A 104 21.88 -22.88 -5.77
C ASN A 104 20.69 -21.89 -5.79
N LEU A 105 20.99 -20.61 -5.58
CA LEU A 105 20.07 -19.49 -5.49
C LEU A 105 20.59 -18.34 -6.37
N GLU A 106 19.67 -17.56 -6.89
CA GLU A 106 19.99 -16.33 -7.61
C GLU A 106 20.21 -15.17 -6.63
N THR A 107 20.84 -14.08 -7.07
CA THR A 107 20.91 -12.81 -6.32
C THR A 107 20.75 -11.69 -7.34
N THR A 108 19.53 -11.19 -7.51
CA THR A 108 19.17 -10.39 -8.68
C THR A 108 18.62 -9.02 -8.36
N ALA A 109 18.48 -8.69 -7.06
CA ALA A 109 17.75 -7.51 -6.62
C ALA A 109 16.35 -7.40 -7.27
N GLY A 110 15.72 -8.54 -7.56
CA GLY A 110 14.40 -8.61 -8.18
C GLY A 110 14.35 -8.39 -9.70
N SER A 111 15.45 -8.09 -10.38
CA SER A 111 15.47 -7.89 -11.84
C SER A 111 15.78 -9.18 -12.60
N TRP A 112 15.25 -9.33 -13.82
CA TRP A 112 15.63 -10.41 -14.73
C TRP A 112 17.04 -10.24 -15.29
N ALA A 113 17.58 -9.02 -15.29
CA ALA A 113 18.90 -8.69 -15.84
C ALA A 113 20.04 -9.52 -15.23
N LEU A 114 19.90 -9.89 -13.95
CA LEU A 114 20.93 -10.61 -13.21
C LEU A 114 20.68 -12.12 -13.08
N VAL A 115 19.59 -12.66 -13.62
CA VAL A 115 19.31 -14.10 -13.55
C VAL A 115 20.42 -14.89 -14.26
N GLY A 116 20.95 -15.90 -13.58
CA GLY A 116 22.07 -16.72 -14.05
C GLY A 116 23.46 -16.13 -13.76
N SER A 117 23.53 -14.94 -13.17
CA SER A 117 24.79 -14.37 -12.71
C SER A 117 25.35 -15.20 -11.55
N ILE A 118 26.67 -15.40 -11.53
CA ILE A 118 27.34 -16.16 -10.49
C ILE A 118 28.06 -15.21 -9.56
N VAL A 119 27.60 -15.12 -8.31
CA VAL A 119 28.32 -14.42 -7.24
C VAL A 119 29.59 -15.19 -6.89
N PRO A 120 30.72 -14.53 -6.55
CA PRO A 120 31.97 -15.24 -6.28
C PRO A 120 31.94 -16.02 -4.96
N ARG A 121 31.11 -15.61 -3.99
CA ARG A 121 31.05 -16.15 -2.62
C ARG A 121 29.79 -15.68 -1.87
N ASP A 122 29.58 -16.22 -0.66
CA ASP A 122 28.57 -15.72 0.28
C ASP A 122 28.82 -14.25 0.65
N ALA A 123 27.75 -13.48 0.80
CA ALA A 123 27.80 -12.23 1.54
C ALA A 123 28.29 -12.51 2.97
N HIS A 124 29.03 -11.57 3.56
CA HIS A 124 29.63 -11.77 4.88
C HIS A 124 28.59 -12.21 5.94
N VAL A 125 27.46 -11.51 5.96
CA VAL A 125 26.35 -11.77 6.88
C VAL A 125 25.74 -13.17 6.72
N VAL A 126 25.70 -13.71 5.50
CA VAL A 126 25.23 -15.07 5.23
C VAL A 126 26.24 -16.10 5.73
N ALA A 127 27.53 -15.87 5.50
CA ALA A 127 28.59 -16.73 6.01
C ALA A 127 28.54 -16.82 7.55
N LYS A 128 28.39 -15.68 8.24
CA LYS A 128 28.27 -15.67 9.71
C LYS A 128 27.01 -16.38 10.22
N LEU A 129 25.87 -16.25 9.54
CA LEU A 129 24.66 -17.00 9.90
C LEU A 129 24.83 -18.51 9.72
N ARG A 130 25.54 -18.94 8.67
CA ARG A 130 25.90 -20.34 8.45
C ARG A 130 26.84 -20.85 9.55
N GLU A 131 27.79 -20.03 9.99
CA GLU A 131 28.66 -20.33 11.14
C GLU A 131 27.84 -20.49 12.43
N ALA A 132 26.84 -19.65 12.66
CA ALA A 132 25.89 -19.76 13.79
C ALA A 132 24.92 -20.95 13.70
N GLY A 133 24.96 -21.73 12.60
CA GLY A 133 24.12 -22.90 12.38
C GLY A 133 22.72 -22.60 11.88
N ALA A 134 22.46 -21.38 11.40
CA ALA A 134 21.18 -21.04 10.80
C ALA A 134 21.02 -21.71 9.42
N VAL A 135 19.77 -21.99 9.04
CA VAL A 135 19.44 -22.70 7.80
C VAL A 135 18.90 -21.69 6.77
N LEU A 136 19.66 -21.42 5.70
CA LEU A 136 19.21 -20.51 4.65
C LEU A 136 18.04 -21.13 3.87
N PHE A 137 16.84 -20.66 4.17
CA PHE A 137 15.58 -21.11 3.58
C PHE A 137 15.41 -20.64 2.14
N GLY A 138 15.83 -19.42 1.83
CA GLY A 138 15.67 -18.86 0.50
C GLY A 138 15.88 -17.35 0.42
N LYS A 139 15.52 -16.80 -0.73
CA LYS A 139 15.53 -15.36 -1.05
C LYS A 139 14.13 -14.79 -0.85
N ALA A 140 14.05 -13.67 -0.15
CA ALA A 140 12.82 -12.91 0.03
C ALA A 140 12.61 -11.90 -1.11
N THR A 141 11.36 -11.65 -1.47
CA THR A 141 11.00 -10.61 -2.44
C THR A 141 11.39 -9.22 -1.95
N LEU A 142 11.56 -8.28 -2.89
CA LEU A 142 11.88 -6.89 -2.62
C LEU A 142 11.27 -6.00 -3.70
N SER A 143 11.20 -4.71 -3.40
CA SER A 143 11.13 -3.68 -4.43
C SER A 143 12.41 -3.68 -5.25
N GLU A 144 12.26 -3.66 -6.58
CA GLU A 144 13.37 -3.88 -7.50
C GLU A 144 14.52 -2.88 -7.28
N TRP A 145 15.76 -3.40 -7.30
CA TRP A 145 16.96 -2.60 -7.09
C TRP A 145 16.95 -1.76 -5.80
N ALA A 146 16.25 -2.28 -4.79
CA ALA A 146 16.13 -1.63 -3.49
C ALA A 146 15.50 -0.21 -3.54
N ASP A 147 14.59 0.04 -4.49
CA ASP A 147 13.92 1.33 -4.76
C ASP A 147 14.75 2.40 -5.50
N MET A 148 16.01 2.11 -5.84
CA MET A 148 16.88 3.07 -6.54
C MET A 148 16.42 3.42 -7.97
N ARG A 149 15.51 2.63 -8.52
CA ARG A 149 15.21 2.62 -9.95
C ARG A 149 14.34 3.77 -10.42
N SER A 150 13.24 4.03 -9.71
CA SER A 150 12.09 4.79 -10.18
C SER A 150 11.56 5.68 -9.06
N ASN A 151 11.10 6.89 -9.34
CA ASN A 151 10.47 7.75 -8.31
C ASN A 151 8.95 7.53 -8.15
N ASP A 152 8.28 6.99 -9.18
CA ASP A 152 6.86 6.61 -9.13
C ASP A 152 6.71 5.13 -9.50
N TYR A 153 6.45 4.29 -8.51
CA TYR A 153 6.46 2.83 -8.63
C TYR A 153 5.55 2.14 -7.60
N SER A 154 5.32 0.85 -7.84
CA SER A 154 4.62 -0.06 -6.94
C SER A 154 5.60 -0.67 -5.94
N GLU A 155 5.63 -0.11 -4.75
CA GLU A 155 6.42 -0.60 -3.62
C GLU A 155 6.18 -2.11 -3.37
N GLY A 156 7.26 -2.87 -3.23
CA GLY A 156 7.29 -4.33 -3.09
C GLY A 156 7.17 -5.11 -4.40
N TYR A 157 7.14 -4.44 -5.56
CA TYR A 157 7.18 -5.09 -6.87
C TYR A 157 8.60 -5.21 -7.42
N SER A 158 8.86 -6.32 -8.10
CA SER A 158 10.01 -6.44 -9.01
C SER A 158 9.66 -7.29 -10.23
N GLY A 159 10.35 -7.08 -11.35
CA GLY A 159 10.10 -7.79 -12.60
C GLY A 159 10.15 -9.31 -12.44
N ARG A 160 11.14 -9.81 -11.69
CA ARG A 160 11.32 -11.25 -11.39
C ARG A 160 10.43 -11.72 -10.24
N GLY A 161 10.35 -10.92 -9.17
CA GLY A 161 9.69 -11.33 -7.94
C GLY A 161 8.18 -11.14 -7.94
N GLY A 162 7.60 -10.36 -8.85
CA GLY A 162 6.21 -9.95 -8.80
C GLY A 162 5.91 -9.02 -7.62
N GLN A 163 4.62 -8.84 -7.30
CA GLN A 163 4.16 -7.96 -6.22
C GLN A 163 4.14 -8.69 -4.88
N CYS A 164 4.99 -8.29 -3.94
CA CYS A 164 4.88 -8.62 -2.52
C CYS A 164 3.73 -7.82 -1.87
N ARG A 165 2.96 -8.41 -0.96
CA ARG A 165 1.80 -7.75 -0.31
C ARG A 165 1.81 -7.97 1.19
N SER A 166 1.38 -6.96 1.95
CA SER A 166 1.27 -7.11 3.41
C SER A 166 0.15 -8.09 3.77
N ALA A 167 0.41 -8.98 4.72
CA ALA A 167 -0.62 -9.88 5.25
C ALA A 167 -1.73 -9.14 6.01
N TYR A 168 -1.48 -7.90 6.47
CA TYR A 168 -2.47 -7.07 7.15
C TYR A 168 -3.47 -6.45 6.18
N ASN A 169 -2.99 -6.01 5.01
CA ASN A 169 -3.82 -5.51 3.94
C ASN A 169 -3.16 -5.74 2.58
N LEU A 170 -3.78 -6.60 1.76
CA LEU A 170 -3.25 -7.00 0.45
C LEU A 170 -3.28 -5.89 -0.60
N THR A 171 -3.91 -4.76 -0.31
CA THR A 171 -4.16 -3.68 -1.29
C THR A 171 -3.37 -2.41 -1.01
N LEU A 172 -2.65 -2.37 0.11
CA LEU A 172 -1.76 -1.29 0.49
C LEU A 172 -0.32 -1.77 0.41
N ASN A 173 0.62 -0.85 0.19
CA ASN A 173 2.01 -1.23 0.04
C ASN A 173 2.52 -1.95 1.31
N PRO A 174 3.37 -2.98 1.16
CA PRO A 174 3.96 -3.71 2.30
C PRO A 174 5.05 -2.92 3.02
N GLY A 175 5.35 -1.71 2.56
CA GLY A 175 6.62 -1.05 2.81
C GLY A 175 7.75 -1.70 2.00
N GLY A 176 8.88 -1.04 1.95
CA GLY A 176 10.00 -1.51 1.16
C GLY A 176 11.26 -0.74 1.47
N SER A 177 12.38 -1.12 0.85
CA SER A 177 12.45 -2.16 -0.19
C SER A 177 12.56 -3.59 0.34
N SER A 178 12.78 -3.84 1.65
CA SER A 178 12.89 -5.21 2.21
C SER A 178 11.53 -5.89 2.44
N SER A 179 10.63 -5.79 1.46
CA SER A 179 9.21 -6.15 1.57
C SER A 179 9.01 -7.62 1.95
N GLY A 180 9.54 -8.57 1.18
CA GLY A 180 9.38 -10.00 1.44
C GLY A 180 9.99 -10.45 2.76
N SER A 181 11.13 -9.86 3.16
CA SER A 181 11.77 -10.15 4.44
C SER A 181 10.83 -9.83 5.60
N ALA A 182 10.24 -8.63 5.60
CA ALA A 182 9.32 -8.22 6.66
C ALA A 182 7.97 -8.95 6.59
N VAL A 183 7.39 -9.08 5.40
CA VAL A 183 6.11 -9.77 5.18
C VAL A 183 6.21 -11.24 5.61
N GLY A 184 7.30 -11.92 5.24
CA GLY A 184 7.51 -13.32 5.59
C GLY A 184 7.57 -13.55 7.10
N VAL A 185 8.30 -12.70 7.84
CA VAL A 185 8.35 -12.76 9.31
C VAL A 185 6.98 -12.42 9.91
N GLY A 186 6.34 -11.37 9.39
CA GLY A 186 5.04 -10.88 9.86
C GLY A 186 3.89 -11.88 9.67
N ALA A 187 3.94 -12.70 8.61
CA ALA A 187 2.95 -13.71 8.27
C ALA A 187 3.24 -15.12 8.83
N ASN A 188 4.27 -15.27 9.67
CA ASN A 188 4.80 -16.56 10.13
C ASN A 188 5.27 -17.49 9.00
N ALA A 189 5.63 -16.96 7.83
CA ALA A 189 6.21 -17.74 6.74
C ALA A 189 7.69 -18.06 6.96
N ILE A 190 8.37 -17.34 7.87
CA ILE A 190 9.75 -17.63 8.26
C ILE A 190 10.01 -17.24 9.73
N ALA A 191 11.02 -17.82 10.37
CA ALA A 191 11.34 -17.53 11.77
C ALA A 191 11.91 -16.11 11.96
N PHE A 192 12.90 -15.76 11.15
CA PHE A 192 13.54 -14.43 11.09
C PHE A 192 14.07 -14.19 9.68
N SER A 193 14.47 -12.96 9.37
CA SER A 193 15.06 -12.64 8.07
C SER A 193 16.06 -11.49 8.13
N LEU A 194 16.85 -11.35 7.06
CA LEU A 194 17.69 -10.17 6.82
C LEU A 194 17.10 -9.30 5.71
N GLY A 195 17.30 -7.99 5.85
CA GLY A 195 17.10 -7.02 4.76
C GLY A 195 18.18 -5.96 4.77
N THR A 196 18.00 -4.95 3.93
CA THR A 196 18.98 -3.87 3.75
C THR A 196 18.27 -2.53 3.87
N GLU A 197 18.93 -1.55 4.49
CA GLU A 197 18.44 -0.19 4.58
C GLU A 197 19.48 0.81 4.12
N THR A 198 19.08 1.60 3.12
CA THR A 198 19.73 2.84 2.69
C THR A 198 19.00 4.01 3.31
N ASP A 199 17.68 4.07 3.09
CA ASP A 199 16.75 4.93 3.82
C ASP A 199 15.40 4.22 3.99
N GLY A 200 14.99 3.97 5.25
CA GLY A 200 13.71 3.35 5.59
C GLY A 200 13.54 1.86 5.25
N SER A 201 14.38 1.29 4.39
CA SER A 201 14.19 -0.04 3.81
C SER A 201 14.24 -1.26 4.75
N VAL A 202 14.45 -1.07 6.04
CA VAL A 202 14.25 -2.05 7.14
C VAL A 202 13.16 -1.54 8.10
N ILE A 203 13.22 -0.28 8.53
CA ILE A 203 12.31 0.31 9.50
C ILE A 203 10.87 0.41 8.96
N ASN A 204 10.70 0.88 7.73
CA ASN A 204 9.41 1.03 7.06
C ASN A 204 8.68 -0.33 6.88
N PRO A 205 9.26 -1.34 6.22
CA PRO A 205 8.59 -2.62 6.05
C PRO A 205 8.40 -3.37 7.38
N ALA A 206 9.29 -3.21 8.37
CA ALA A 206 9.06 -3.78 9.71
C ALA A 206 7.81 -3.20 10.38
N MET A 207 7.69 -1.88 10.37
CA MET A 207 6.53 -1.18 10.92
C MET A 207 5.24 -1.63 10.23
N ARG A 208 5.21 -1.61 8.89
CA ARG A 208 4.01 -1.94 8.11
C ARG A 208 3.60 -3.41 8.18
N ASN A 209 4.43 -4.27 8.76
CA ASN A 209 4.11 -5.68 8.99
C ASN A 209 4.10 -6.07 10.48
N ALA A 210 4.00 -5.07 11.37
CA ALA A 210 3.92 -5.22 12.82
C ALA A 210 4.99 -6.17 13.39
N ILE A 211 6.24 -6.00 12.96
CA ILE A 211 7.39 -6.76 13.45
C ILE A 211 8.49 -5.81 13.94
N ILE A 212 9.50 -6.40 14.58
CA ILE A 212 10.74 -5.72 14.93
C ILE A 212 11.63 -5.66 13.70
N GLY A 213 12.10 -4.46 13.37
CA GLY A 213 13.19 -4.21 12.44
C GLY A 213 14.28 -3.45 13.16
N ILE A 214 15.53 -3.89 12.99
CA ILE A 214 16.71 -3.19 13.51
C ILE A 214 17.55 -2.73 12.32
N LYS A 215 17.61 -1.41 12.09
CA LYS A 215 18.67 -0.80 11.29
C LYS A 215 19.86 -0.56 12.21
N PRO A 216 21.03 -1.16 11.97
CA PRO A 216 22.22 -0.87 12.77
C PRO A 216 23.00 0.34 12.24
N THR A 217 23.96 0.83 13.03
CA THR A 217 24.92 1.85 12.60
C THR A 217 25.61 1.40 11.33
N VAL A 218 25.79 2.31 10.37
CA VAL A 218 26.53 2.01 9.14
C VAL A 218 27.96 1.61 9.51
N GLY A 219 28.34 0.39 9.14
CA GLY A 219 29.61 -0.23 9.53
C GLY A 219 29.52 -1.23 10.69
N LEU A 220 28.39 -1.40 11.37
CA LEU A 220 28.26 -2.49 12.34
C LEU A 220 28.19 -3.87 11.66
N THR A 221 27.43 -3.95 10.57
CA THR A 221 27.25 -5.15 9.75
C THR A 221 27.89 -4.93 8.38
N SER A 222 28.68 -5.89 7.91
CA SER A 222 29.34 -5.81 6.59
C SER A 222 28.32 -5.78 5.45
N ARG A 223 28.53 -4.88 4.48
CA ARG A 223 27.79 -4.84 3.20
C ARG A 223 28.45 -5.66 2.09
N ALA A 224 29.59 -6.33 2.35
CA ALA A 224 30.29 -7.08 1.32
C ALA A 224 29.45 -8.25 0.80
N GLY A 225 29.26 -8.30 -0.53
CA GLY A 225 28.40 -9.27 -1.21
C GLY A 225 26.92 -8.89 -1.24
N VAL A 226 26.56 -7.64 -0.95
CA VAL A 226 25.20 -7.11 -1.10
C VAL A 226 25.17 -6.19 -2.33
N ILE A 227 24.13 -6.29 -3.18
CA ILE A 227 23.91 -5.32 -4.27
C ILE A 227 23.65 -3.96 -3.62
N PRO A 228 24.51 -2.95 -3.85
CA PRO A 228 24.52 -1.72 -3.07
C PRO A 228 23.60 -0.64 -3.63
N GLU A 229 23.32 0.36 -2.81
CA GLU A 229 22.72 1.62 -3.18
C GLU A 229 23.65 2.81 -2.82
N SER A 230 23.99 3.00 -1.55
CA SER A 230 24.95 4.01 -1.11
C SER A 230 25.90 3.49 -0.02
N GLU A 231 27.20 3.58 -0.28
CA GLU A 231 28.23 3.23 0.71
C GLU A 231 28.16 4.05 2.01
N HIS A 232 27.50 5.21 2.01
CA HIS A 232 27.40 6.08 3.18
C HIS A 232 26.20 5.76 4.09
N GLN A 233 25.23 4.99 3.60
CA GLN A 233 23.94 4.77 4.27
C GLN A 233 23.54 3.30 4.39
N ASP A 234 23.97 2.46 3.44
CA ASP A 234 23.64 1.05 3.38
C ASP A 234 24.08 0.31 4.64
N SER A 235 23.16 -0.51 5.16
CA SER A 235 23.41 -1.42 6.27
C SER A 235 22.53 -2.67 6.15
N VAL A 236 23.00 -3.81 6.66
CA VAL A 236 22.20 -5.05 6.71
C VAL A 236 21.46 -5.09 8.04
N GLY A 237 20.14 -5.01 7.97
CA GLY A 237 19.26 -5.07 9.13
C GLY A 237 18.71 -6.47 9.39
N ALA A 238 18.15 -6.62 10.59
CA ALA A 238 17.54 -7.86 11.06
C ALA A 238 16.05 -7.67 11.36
N PHE A 239 15.26 -8.71 11.06
CA PHE A 239 13.83 -8.77 11.35
C PHE A 239 13.49 -9.95 12.26
N GLY A 240 12.62 -9.71 13.23
CA GLY A 240 12.07 -10.75 14.11
C GLY A 240 10.66 -10.38 14.58
N ARG A 241 9.88 -11.38 15.01
CA ARG A 241 8.58 -11.11 15.64
C ARG A 241 8.73 -10.52 17.04
N THR A 242 9.83 -10.85 17.72
CA THR A 242 10.21 -10.31 19.02
C THR A 242 11.55 -9.59 18.95
N VAL A 243 11.82 -8.70 19.92
CA VAL A 243 13.12 -7.99 20.00
C VAL A 243 14.23 -9.01 20.19
N ARG A 244 14.00 -10.03 21.00
CA ARG A 244 14.95 -11.13 21.23
C ARG A 244 15.32 -11.84 19.93
N ASP A 245 14.35 -12.22 19.10
CA ASP A 245 14.60 -12.93 17.85
C ASP A 245 15.41 -12.07 16.86
N ALA A 246 15.06 -10.78 16.72
CA ALA A 246 15.79 -9.84 15.88
C ALA A 246 17.24 -9.63 16.38
N VAL A 247 17.45 -9.63 17.70
CA VAL A 247 18.77 -9.49 18.31
C VAL A 247 19.63 -10.74 18.13
N TYR A 248 19.06 -11.94 18.15
CA TYR A 248 19.82 -13.15 17.79
C TYR A 248 20.36 -13.08 16.36
N ALA A 249 19.57 -12.56 15.43
CA ALA A 249 20.02 -12.34 14.05
C ALA A 249 21.11 -11.27 13.98
N LEU A 250 20.93 -10.11 14.64
CA LEU A 250 21.95 -9.04 14.69
C LEU A 250 23.28 -9.53 15.29
N ASP A 251 23.23 -10.26 16.41
CA ASP A 251 24.40 -10.83 17.10
C ASP A 251 25.19 -11.78 16.19
N ALA A 252 24.48 -12.54 15.36
CA ALA A 252 25.13 -13.43 14.42
C ALA A 252 25.86 -12.66 13.32
N ILE A 253 25.34 -11.50 12.86
CA ILE A 253 25.85 -10.84 11.64
C ILE A 253 26.81 -9.65 11.86
N TYR A 254 26.84 -9.03 13.04
CA TYR A 254 27.75 -7.89 13.29
C TYR A 254 29.22 -8.32 13.30
N GLY A 255 30.14 -7.47 12.85
CA GLY A 255 31.56 -7.78 12.92
C GLY A 255 32.39 -7.14 11.82
N ILE A 256 33.71 -7.18 12.03
CA ILE A 256 34.69 -6.61 11.09
C ILE A 256 34.82 -7.53 9.88
N ASP A 257 34.68 -6.95 8.69
CA ASP A 257 34.99 -7.58 7.41
C ASP A 257 36.00 -6.71 6.65
N PRO A 258 37.22 -7.20 6.36
CA PRO A 258 38.21 -6.43 5.62
C PRO A 258 37.79 -6.07 4.18
N ARG A 259 36.73 -6.69 3.63
CA ARG A 259 36.15 -6.31 2.33
C ARG A 259 35.25 -5.09 2.40
N ASP A 260 34.90 -4.64 3.61
CA ASP A 260 34.08 -3.47 3.85
C ASP A 260 34.74 -2.57 4.90
N ASN A 261 35.42 -1.53 4.41
CA ASN A 261 36.22 -0.63 5.24
C ASN A 261 35.40 0.10 6.32
N TYR A 262 34.10 0.29 6.14
CA TYR A 262 33.22 0.89 7.15
C TYR A 262 33.18 0.05 8.43
N THR A 263 33.36 -1.26 8.30
CA THR A 263 33.34 -2.15 9.46
C THR A 263 34.52 -1.95 10.40
N LEU A 264 35.62 -1.37 9.93
CA LEU A 264 36.78 -1.05 10.77
C LEU A 264 36.44 0.00 11.84
N ALA A 265 35.43 0.84 11.61
CA ALA A 265 35.01 1.87 12.57
C ALA A 265 34.41 1.30 13.87
N GLN A 266 34.05 0.01 13.88
CA GLN A 266 33.48 -0.66 15.05
C GLN A 266 34.55 -1.12 16.07
N GLU A 267 35.85 -1.03 15.74
CA GLU A 267 36.93 -1.45 16.63
C GLU A 267 36.87 -0.71 17.98
N GLY A 268 36.72 -1.47 19.07
CA GLY A 268 36.56 -0.92 20.42
C GLY A 268 35.22 -0.24 20.69
N LYS A 269 34.22 -0.37 19.81
CA LYS A 269 32.87 0.19 19.94
C LYS A 269 31.78 -0.87 20.14
N THR A 270 32.07 -2.13 19.83
CA THR A 270 31.13 -3.25 20.00
C THR A 270 31.33 -3.95 21.35
N PRO A 271 30.26 -4.50 21.95
CA PRO A 271 30.34 -5.17 23.24
C PRO A 271 31.05 -6.53 23.16
N GLU A 272 31.87 -6.84 24.17
CA GLU A 272 32.40 -8.19 24.35
C GLU A 272 31.26 -9.14 24.72
N GLY A 273 31.04 -10.19 23.93
CA GLY A 273 29.96 -11.16 24.15
C GLY A 273 28.62 -10.86 23.46
N GLY A 274 28.57 -9.88 22.54
CA GLY A 274 27.39 -9.61 21.70
C GLY A 274 26.34 -8.70 22.35
N TYR A 275 25.26 -8.40 21.64
CA TYR A 275 24.17 -7.54 22.07
C TYR A 275 23.06 -8.26 22.84
N THR A 276 22.93 -9.58 22.72
CA THR A 276 21.97 -10.40 23.47
C THR A 276 22.05 -10.17 24.99
N GLN A 277 23.23 -9.85 25.52
CA GLN A 277 23.43 -9.55 26.95
C GLN A 277 22.68 -8.29 27.43
N PHE A 278 22.27 -7.40 26.52
CA PHE A 278 21.54 -6.17 26.87
C PHE A 278 20.02 -6.36 26.87
N LEU A 279 19.51 -7.53 26.47
CA LEU A 279 18.08 -7.83 26.58
C LEU A 279 17.63 -7.66 28.03
N SER A 280 16.54 -6.94 28.24
CA SER A 280 16.06 -6.56 29.55
C SER A 280 14.54 -6.67 29.66
N THR A 281 14.02 -6.46 30.86
CA THR A 281 12.58 -6.48 31.16
C THR A 281 12.08 -5.07 31.47
N LYS A 282 10.77 -4.90 31.60
CA LYS A 282 10.14 -3.63 31.94
C LYS A 282 10.70 -2.95 33.20
N ASP A 283 11.31 -3.72 34.11
CA ASP A 283 11.92 -3.18 35.31
C ASP A 283 13.07 -2.20 35.01
N ALA A 284 13.74 -2.38 33.86
CA ALA A 284 14.80 -1.47 33.41
C ALA A 284 14.28 -0.04 33.15
N LEU A 285 12.98 0.13 32.85
CA LEU A 285 12.39 1.43 32.58
C LEU A 285 12.39 2.35 33.80
N LYS A 286 12.51 1.80 35.01
CA LYS A 286 12.61 2.60 36.24
C LYS A 286 13.88 3.45 36.23
N GLY A 287 13.70 4.76 36.10
CA GLY A 287 14.80 5.72 36.01
C GLY A 287 15.36 5.94 34.60
N ALA A 288 14.80 5.26 33.58
CA ALA A 288 15.10 5.58 32.18
C ALA A 288 14.59 7.00 31.85
N THR A 289 15.26 7.70 30.93
CA THR A 289 14.86 9.05 30.51
C THR A 289 14.84 9.15 28.99
N PHE A 290 13.65 9.22 28.39
CA PHE A 290 13.48 9.31 26.94
C PHE A 290 13.13 10.72 26.48
N GLY A 291 13.55 11.06 25.27
CA GLY A 291 13.18 12.29 24.57
C GLY A 291 12.05 12.06 23.57
N ILE A 292 11.24 13.10 23.35
CA ILE A 292 10.24 13.17 22.29
C ILE A 292 10.54 14.43 21.44
N PRO A 293 11.14 14.28 20.24
CA PRO A 293 11.32 15.35 19.26
C PRO A 293 9.96 15.67 18.60
N TRP A 294 9.15 16.48 19.27
CA TRP A 294 7.77 16.68 18.88
C TRP A 294 7.61 17.44 17.57
N LYS A 295 8.30 18.56 17.44
CA LYS A 295 8.26 19.40 16.25
C LYS A 295 9.00 18.76 15.08
N SER A 296 10.02 17.96 15.34
CA SER A 296 10.70 17.24 14.27
C SER A 296 9.83 16.13 13.69
N PHE A 297 9.08 15.35 14.49
CA PHE A 297 8.39 14.16 13.96
C PHE A 297 6.93 14.01 14.39
N TRP A 298 6.62 14.23 15.67
CA TRP A 298 5.28 13.93 16.19
C TRP A 298 4.18 14.82 15.64
N VAL A 299 4.52 16.05 15.24
CA VAL A 299 3.58 16.98 14.61
C VAL A 299 3.03 16.45 13.27
N TYR A 300 3.77 15.57 12.59
CA TYR A 300 3.39 14.98 11.31
C TYR A 300 2.61 13.67 11.44
N ALA A 301 2.61 13.03 12.62
CA ALA A 301 1.79 11.86 12.88
C ALA A 301 0.32 12.29 12.96
N ASP A 302 -0.58 11.52 12.35
CA ASP A 302 -2.02 11.81 12.41
C ASP A 302 -2.58 11.66 13.85
N GLU A 303 -3.82 12.14 14.04
CA GLU A 303 -4.46 12.14 15.36
C GLU A 303 -4.63 10.73 15.95
N GLU A 304 -4.88 9.72 15.11
CA GLU A 304 -5.05 8.33 15.55
C GLU A 304 -3.73 7.77 16.07
N GLN A 305 -2.66 7.91 15.28
CA GLN A 305 -1.31 7.51 15.68
C GLN A 305 -0.89 8.23 16.94
N GLN A 306 -1.03 9.55 17.00
CA GLN A 306 -0.67 10.33 18.16
C GLN A 306 -1.41 9.86 19.41
N ARG A 307 -2.71 9.58 19.32
CA ARG A 307 -3.51 9.08 20.45
C ARG A 307 -2.98 7.75 20.97
N VAL A 308 -2.75 6.78 20.08
CA VAL A 308 -2.26 5.44 20.44
C VAL A 308 -0.84 5.49 21.01
N LEU A 309 0.07 6.17 20.33
CA LEU A 309 1.46 6.27 20.77
C LEU A 309 1.60 7.06 22.08
N LYS A 310 0.77 8.09 22.32
CA LYS A 310 0.71 8.77 23.62
C LYS A 310 0.24 7.85 24.74
N ALA A 311 -0.70 6.94 24.46
CA ALA A 311 -1.13 5.96 25.45
C ALA A 311 0.01 4.98 25.81
N LEU A 312 0.80 4.55 24.83
CA LEU A 312 2.01 3.75 25.07
C LEU A 312 3.07 4.55 25.87
N ILE A 313 3.27 5.83 25.56
CA ILE A 313 4.13 6.72 26.37
C ILE A 313 3.65 6.83 27.82
N CYS A 314 2.34 6.94 28.04
CA CYS A 314 1.77 6.95 29.38
C CYS A 314 2.08 5.66 30.14
N LEU A 315 2.05 4.50 29.45
CA LEU A 315 2.42 3.22 30.04
C LEU A 315 3.92 3.17 30.40
N ILE A 316 4.79 3.65 29.51
CA ILE A 316 6.24 3.74 29.76
C ILE A 316 6.53 4.67 30.96
N ARG A 317 5.82 5.79 31.09
CA ARG A 317 5.88 6.67 32.27
C ARG A 317 5.43 5.95 33.55
N ALA A 318 4.32 5.21 33.48
CA ALA A 318 3.79 4.47 34.63
C ALA A 318 4.76 3.37 35.10
N ALA A 319 5.56 2.80 34.20
CA ALA A 319 6.64 1.86 34.52
C ALA A 319 7.88 2.53 35.18
N GLY A 320 7.88 3.85 35.35
CA GLY A 320 8.92 4.59 36.08
C GLY A 320 9.93 5.33 35.20
N ALA A 321 9.70 5.44 33.89
CA ALA A 321 10.53 6.23 33.00
C ALA A 321 10.13 7.72 33.03
N THR A 322 11.11 8.60 32.85
CA THR A 322 10.90 10.02 32.60
C THR A 322 10.82 10.27 31.09
N ILE A 323 9.83 11.04 30.64
CA ILE A 323 9.67 11.36 29.22
C ILE A 323 9.67 12.88 29.04
N ILE A 324 10.67 13.37 28.32
CA ILE A 324 10.97 14.78 28.13
C ILE A 324 10.51 15.21 26.73
N ASN A 325 9.71 16.26 26.67
CA ASN A 325 9.38 16.94 25.41
C ASN A 325 10.37 18.09 25.13
N GLY A 326 10.50 18.50 23.87
CA GLY A 326 11.43 19.53 23.43
C GLY A 326 12.86 19.02 23.33
N THR A 327 13.03 17.79 22.83
CA THR A 327 14.31 17.18 22.46
C THR A 327 14.39 17.10 20.94
N GLU A 328 14.08 18.21 20.27
CA GLU A 328 14.02 18.30 18.81
C GLU A 328 15.37 18.01 18.18
N ILE A 329 15.35 17.44 16.97
CA ILE A 329 16.56 17.32 16.14
C ILE A 329 17.05 18.74 15.84
N ALA A 330 18.31 19.05 16.16
CA ALA A 330 18.83 20.37 15.89
C ALA A 330 18.83 20.66 14.37
N GLY A 331 18.26 21.80 13.97
CA GLY A 331 18.12 22.17 12.56
C GLY A 331 16.98 21.47 11.82
N TYR A 332 16.02 20.84 12.52
CA TYR A 332 14.89 20.14 11.90
C TYR A 332 14.11 21.01 10.91
N GLU A 333 14.06 22.33 11.10
CA GLU A 333 13.39 23.24 10.16
C GLU A 333 13.97 23.19 8.73
N THR A 334 15.23 22.77 8.59
CA THR A 334 15.93 22.69 7.30
C THR A 334 16.04 21.25 6.79
N ILE A 335 16.23 20.27 7.68
CA ILE A 335 16.55 18.89 7.29
C ILE A 335 15.34 17.94 7.33
N VAL A 336 14.27 18.32 8.03
CA VAL A 336 13.03 17.53 8.06
C VAL A 336 12.05 18.12 7.05
N SER A 337 11.64 17.30 6.09
CA SER A 337 10.61 17.67 5.11
C SER A 337 9.23 17.79 5.77
N PRO A 338 8.46 18.86 5.48
CA PRO A 338 7.09 19.01 6.01
C PRO A 338 6.09 18.07 5.34
N ASP A 339 6.43 17.49 4.19
CA ASP A 339 5.52 16.74 3.32
C ASP A 339 5.75 15.21 3.36
N GLY A 340 6.39 14.72 4.42
CA GLY A 340 6.76 13.30 4.56
C GLY A 340 8.19 13.01 4.11
N TRP A 341 8.49 11.72 3.95
CA TRP A 341 9.76 11.23 3.40
C TRP A 341 10.03 11.84 2.01
N ASN A 342 11.24 12.37 1.80
CA ASN A 342 11.65 12.95 0.51
C ASN A 342 13.17 12.97 0.38
N TRP A 343 13.72 12.05 -0.42
CA TRP A 343 15.15 11.98 -0.71
C TRP A 343 15.75 13.25 -1.32
N ASP A 344 14.95 13.97 -2.11
CA ASP A 344 15.41 15.15 -2.84
C ASP A 344 14.96 16.47 -2.20
N TYR A 345 14.68 16.45 -0.89
CA TYR A 345 14.23 17.64 -0.16
C TYR A 345 15.21 18.82 -0.26
N GLY A 346 16.52 18.56 -0.32
CA GLY A 346 17.51 19.61 -0.56
C GLY A 346 17.36 20.28 -1.93
N SER A 347 17.34 19.50 -3.01
CA SER A 347 17.27 20.05 -4.37
C SER A 347 15.92 20.67 -4.68
N THR A 348 14.82 20.11 -4.16
CA THR A 348 13.47 20.69 -4.29
C THR A 348 13.36 22.06 -3.61
N ARG A 349 14.19 22.35 -2.59
CA ARG A 349 14.37 23.69 -2.01
C ARG A 349 15.36 24.58 -2.77
N GLY A 350 15.99 24.09 -3.84
CA GLY A 350 17.01 24.79 -4.62
C GLY A 350 18.45 24.60 -4.13
N PHE A 351 18.68 23.64 -3.23
CA PHE A 351 19.98 23.37 -2.61
C PHE A 351 20.45 21.94 -2.88
N ALA A 352 20.92 21.67 -4.10
CA ALA A 352 21.44 20.34 -4.46
C ALA A 352 22.62 19.89 -3.58
N ASN A 353 23.37 20.85 -3.03
CA ASN A 353 24.45 20.66 -2.05
C ASN A 353 23.94 20.39 -0.61
N GLU A 354 22.63 20.28 -0.41
CA GLU A 354 21.96 19.90 0.84
C GLU A 354 21.02 18.70 0.63
N SER A 355 21.15 17.98 -0.50
CA SER A 355 20.26 16.87 -0.85
C SER A 355 20.92 15.52 -0.61
N GLU A 356 20.22 14.63 0.09
CA GLU A 356 20.61 13.22 0.25
C GLU A 356 20.69 12.52 -1.11
N TYR A 357 19.70 12.77 -1.99
CA TYR A 357 19.67 12.14 -3.31
C TYR A 357 20.87 12.51 -4.19
N THR A 358 21.45 13.71 -4.01
CA THR A 358 22.71 14.10 -4.69
C THR A 358 23.86 13.15 -4.34
N VAL A 359 23.91 12.65 -3.11
CA VAL A 359 24.92 11.69 -2.66
C VAL A 359 24.59 10.31 -3.21
N VAL A 360 23.37 9.83 -2.95
CA VAL A 360 22.93 8.46 -3.27
C VAL A 360 23.09 8.16 -4.76
N LYS A 361 22.66 9.05 -5.66
CA LYS A 361 22.75 8.79 -7.11
C LYS A 361 24.18 8.75 -7.65
N VAL A 362 25.14 9.44 -7.01
CA VAL A 362 26.57 9.38 -7.37
C VAL A 362 27.22 8.10 -6.80
N ASP A 363 26.84 7.73 -5.58
CA ASP A 363 27.31 6.50 -4.94
C ASP A 363 26.83 5.28 -5.71
N PHE A 364 25.54 5.21 -6.03
CA PHE A 364 24.94 4.08 -6.73
C PHE A 364 25.69 3.77 -8.02
N TYR A 365 25.96 4.79 -8.86
CA TYR A 365 26.72 4.63 -10.11
C TYR A 365 28.06 3.90 -9.89
N ASN A 366 28.81 4.32 -8.85
CA ASN A 366 30.12 3.74 -8.57
C ASN A 366 30.00 2.37 -7.90
N ASN A 367 29.12 2.24 -6.92
CA ASN A 367 28.98 1.05 -6.10
C ASN A 367 28.38 -0.12 -6.90
N ILE A 368 27.40 0.12 -7.76
CA ILE A 368 26.82 -0.92 -8.60
C ILE A 368 27.85 -1.46 -9.60
N ARG A 369 28.65 -0.58 -10.22
CA ARG A 369 29.74 -0.97 -11.12
C ARG A 369 30.75 -1.88 -10.40
N ASP A 370 31.15 -1.50 -9.19
CA ASP A 370 32.14 -2.27 -8.43
C ASP A 370 31.59 -3.64 -8.02
N TYR A 371 30.32 -3.74 -7.64
CA TYR A 371 29.64 -5.03 -7.40
C TYR A 371 29.57 -5.90 -8.66
N LEU A 372 29.11 -5.34 -9.79
CA LEU A 372 28.95 -6.07 -11.05
C LEU A 372 30.29 -6.56 -11.64
N ALA A 373 31.39 -5.88 -11.33
CA ALA A 373 32.73 -6.30 -11.72
C ALA A 373 33.16 -7.63 -11.09
N GLU A 374 32.60 -8.00 -9.93
CA GLU A 374 32.89 -9.27 -9.26
C GLU A 374 32.07 -10.45 -9.79
N LEU A 375 30.96 -10.20 -10.52
CA LEU A 375 30.08 -11.25 -10.98
C LEU A 375 30.70 -12.07 -12.12
N GLU A 376 30.39 -13.36 -12.17
CA GLU A 376 30.71 -14.24 -13.30
C GLU A 376 29.42 -14.58 -14.08
N ASN A 377 29.57 -15.09 -15.30
CA ASN A 377 28.44 -15.56 -16.13
C ASN A 377 27.33 -14.51 -16.42
N THR A 378 27.70 -13.24 -16.59
CA THR A 378 26.77 -12.17 -16.97
C THR A 378 27.42 -11.15 -17.90
N ASN A 379 26.58 -10.55 -18.76
CA ASN A 379 26.94 -9.43 -19.63
C ASN A 379 26.59 -8.07 -19.01
N ILE A 380 25.87 -8.04 -17.88
CA ILE A 380 25.53 -6.81 -17.16
C ILE A 380 26.74 -6.40 -16.32
N ARG A 381 27.44 -5.33 -16.71
CA ARG A 381 28.72 -4.90 -16.11
C ARG A 381 28.73 -3.46 -15.64
N SER A 382 27.68 -2.72 -15.91
CA SER A 382 27.56 -1.29 -15.64
C SER A 382 26.10 -0.89 -15.44
N LEU A 383 25.88 0.33 -14.93
CA LEU A 383 24.54 0.89 -14.86
C LEU A 383 23.96 1.11 -16.26
N GLU A 384 24.81 1.43 -17.24
CA GLU A 384 24.42 1.55 -18.64
C GLU A 384 23.84 0.24 -19.19
N ASP A 385 24.46 -0.90 -18.86
CA ASP A 385 23.95 -2.21 -19.27
C ASP A 385 22.59 -2.51 -18.64
N ILE A 386 22.39 -2.16 -17.36
CA ILE A 386 21.09 -2.30 -16.67
C ILE A 386 20.02 -1.44 -17.36
N VAL A 387 20.33 -0.17 -17.60
CA VAL A 387 19.39 0.77 -18.23
C VAL A 387 19.02 0.33 -19.64
N GLN A 388 20.00 -0.14 -20.41
CA GLN A 388 19.76 -0.66 -21.75
C GLN A 388 18.93 -1.96 -21.70
N TYR A 389 19.23 -2.87 -20.78
CA TYR A 389 18.45 -4.09 -20.59
C TYR A 389 16.97 -3.76 -20.32
N ASN A 390 16.69 -2.77 -19.47
CA ASN A 390 15.33 -2.36 -19.16
C ASN A 390 14.60 -1.77 -20.36
N TYR A 391 15.29 -1.00 -21.22
CA TYR A 391 14.71 -0.53 -22.48
C TYR A 391 14.40 -1.68 -23.45
N ASP A 392 15.31 -2.66 -23.56
CA ASP A 392 15.15 -3.81 -24.45
C ASP A 392 14.06 -4.78 -23.95
N ASN A 393 13.77 -4.78 -22.65
CA ASN A 393 12.81 -5.67 -21.97
C ASN A 393 11.69 -4.90 -21.27
N ASP A 394 11.26 -3.80 -21.87
CA ASP A 394 10.34 -2.83 -21.29
C ASP A 394 9.00 -3.42 -20.79
N GLY A 395 8.49 -4.47 -21.43
CA GLY A 395 7.24 -5.11 -20.98
C GLY A 395 7.34 -5.79 -19.60
N SER A 396 8.50 -6.31 -19.24
CA SER A 396 8.73 -6.96 -17.94
C SER A 396 9.42 -6.04 -16.93
N GLU A 397 10.41 -5.28 -17.39
CA GLU A 397 11.22 -4.40 -16.55
C GLU A 397 10.68 -2.95 -16.52
N GLY A 398 9.98 -2.44 -17.54
CA GLY A 398 9.45 -1.07 -17.52
C GLY A 398 10.54 0.00 -17.57
N GLY A 399 11.35 -0.01 -18.62
CA GLY A 399 12.38 1.01 -18.86
C GLY A 399 11.83 2.35 -19.32
N TYR A 400 10.60 2.41 -19.86
CA TYR A 400 9.93 3.65 -20.26
C TYR A 400 8.78 4.05 -19.29
N PRO A 401 8.43 5.34 -19.18
CA PRO A 401 7.29 5.79 -18.38
C PRO A 401 5.92 5.36 -18.93
N TYR A 402 4.97 5.11 -18.02
CA TYR A 402 3.56 4.74 -18.30
C TYR A 402 2.60 5.94 -18.05
N PRO A 403 1.47 6.12 -18.78
CA PRO A 403 0.92 5.29 -19.85
C PRO A 403 1.48 5.65 -21.24
N GLY A 404 1.99 4.65 -21.97
CA GLY A 404 2.39 4.77 -23.38
C GLY A 404 3.32 3.64 -23.83
N ALA A 405 4.36 3.42 -23.05
CA ALA A 405 5.22 2.24 -22.99
C ALA A 405 5.46 1.93 -21.51
N GLY A 406 6.27 0.96 -21.16
CA GLY A 406 6.60 0.64 -19.78
C GLY A 406 5.72 -0.40 -19.11
N ASN A 407 5.97 -0.57 -17.83
CA ASN A 407 5.22 -1.44 -16.94
C ASN A 407 4.44 -0.54 -15.95
N PRO A 408 3.13 -0.74 -15.74
CA PRO A 408 2.34 0.08 -14.81
C PRO A 408 2.84 0.00 -13.36
N ALA A 409 3.62 -1.02 -13.00
CA ALA A 409 4.29 -1.09 -11.71
C ALA A 409 5.40 -0.03 -11.54
N PHE A 410 5.80 0.65 -12.62
CA PHE A 410 6.86 1.64 -12.63
C PHE A 410 6.46 2.81 -13.51
N ALA A 411 5.55 3.64 -13.00
CA ALA A 411 4.93 4.71 -13.76
C ALA A 411 5.96 5.72 -14.31
N SER A 412 7.03 6.02 -13.56
CA SER A 412 8.14 6.88 -14.03
C SER A 412 9.24 6.12 -14.80
N GLY A 413 9.09 4.81 -14.99
CA GLY A 413 10.06 3.96 -15.68
C GLY A 413 11.31 3.69 -14.84
N GLN A 414 12.43 4.34 -15.20
CA GLN A 414 13.74 4.17 -14.55
C GLN A 414 14.47 5.51 -14.35
N ASP A 415 13.73 6.56 -14.02
CA ASP A 415 14.25 7.92 -13.87
C ASP A 415 15.32 8.05 -12.78
N GLY A 416 15.29 7.21 -11.74
CA GLY A 416 16.35 7.16 -10.73
C GLY A 416 17.69 6.67 -11.29
N PHE A 417 17.66 5.65 -12.16
CA PHE A 417 18.85 5.20 -12.87
C PHE A 417 19.37 6.23 -13.87
N LEU A 418 18.47 6.92 -14.58
CA LEU A 418 18.87 7.97 -15.51
C LEU A 418 19.55 9.13 -14.77
N ALA A 419 19.01 9.56 -13.63
CA ALA A 419 19.62 10.58 -12.80
C ALA A 419 20.99 10.16 -12.26
N SER A 420 21.17 8.87 -11.93
CA SER A 420 22.47 8.32 -11.53
C SER A 420 23.47 8.27 -12.69
N LEU A 421 23.04 7.83 -13.88
CA LEU A 421 23.87 7.83 -15.10
C LEU A 421 24.40 9.22 -15.46
N GLU A 422 23.59 10.26 -15.31
CA GLU A 422 24.00 11.64 -15.58
C GLU A 422 25.20 12.08 -14.75
N THR A 423 25.37 11.52 -13.55
CA THR A 423 26.52 11.84 -12.68
C THR A 423 27.84 11.29 -13.21
N LYS A 424 27.79 10.18 -13.97
CA LYS A 424 28.97 9.41 -14.39
C LYS A 424 29.88 9.00 -13.22
N GLY A 425 29.32 8.92 -12.01
CA GLY A 425 30.04 8.65 -10.77
C GLY A 425 30.99 9.77 -10.34
N VAL A 426 30.87 10.99 -10.90
CA VAL A 426 31.75 12.11 -10.56
C VAL A 426 31.41 12.64 -9.18
N ARG A 427 32.37 12.54 -8.26
CA ARG A 427 32.31 13.15 -6.92
C ARG A 427 32.88 14.57 -6.96
N ASP A 428 32.04 15.50 -7.40
CA ASP A 428 32.41 16.92 -7.51
C ASP A 428 32.25 17.67 -6.16
N GLU A 429 32.42 19.00 -6.20
CA GLU A 429 32.26 19.84 -5.01
C GLU A 429 30.84 19.77 -4.43
N ILE A 430 29.81 19.72 -5.28
CA ILE A 430 28.40 19.68 -4.85
C ILE A 430 28.13 18.36 -4.12
N TYR A 431 28.63 17.23 -4.63
CA TYR A 431 28.57 15.94 -3.97
C TYR A 431 29.19 15.98 -2.56
N TYR A 432 30.41 16.49 -2.41
CA TYR A 432 31.08 16.53 -1.10
C TYR A 432 30.39 17.51 -0.13
N GLN A 433 29.84 18.62 -0.63
CA GLN A 433 29.03 19.53 0.18
C GLN A 433 27.75 18.85 0.65
N ALA A 434 27.03 18.14 -0.23
CA ALA A 434 25.82 17.38 0.10
C ALA A 434 26.09 16.28 1.12
N LEU A 435 27.14 15.49 0.93
CA LEU A 435 27.56 14.46 1.88
C LEU A 435 27.89 15.05 3.25
N ASN A 436 28.69 16.12 3.28
CA ASN A 436 29.06 16.79 4.52
C ASN A 436 27.85 17.40 5.22
N PHE A 437 26.94 18.04 4.49
CA PHE A 437 25.71 18.61 5.03
C PHE A 437 24.83 17.52 5.64
N THR A 438 24.49 16.51 4.83
CA THR A 438 23.59 15.40 5.21
C THR A 438 24.11 14.70 6.47
N GLN A 439 25.38 14.30 6.49
CA GLN A 439 25.95 13.61 7.65
C GLN A 439 26.12 14.54 8.87
N THR A 440 26.68 15.74 8.69
CA THR A 440 27.01 16.59 9.84
C THR A 440 25.75 17.11 10.53
N THR A 441 24.76 17.57 9.78
CA THR A 441 23.53 18.15 10.33
C THR A 441 22.69 17.11 11.05
N THR A 442 22.51 15.93 10.47
CA THR A 442 21.72 14.85 11.08
C THR A 442 22.42 14.23 12.29
N ARG A 443 23.72 13.92 12.21
CA ARG A 443 24.51 13.42 13.36
C ARG A 443 24.50 14.40 14.52
N THR A 444 24.83 15.67 14.25
CA THR A 444 24.79 16.73 15.27
C THR A 444 23.37 16.91 15.81
N GLY A 445 22.36 16.83 14.94
CA GLY A 445 20.95 16.94 15.30
C GLY A 445 20.49 15.87 16.29
N ILE A 446 20.75 14.60 15.97
CA ILE A 446 20.40 13.46 16.82
C ILE A 446 21.21 13.49 18.12
N ASP A 447 22.52 13.72 18.06
CA ASP A 447 23.39 13.75 19.23
C ASP A 447 23.03 14.89 20.19
N SER A 448 22.66 16.05 19.66
CA SER A 448 22.17 17.19 20.45
C SER A 448 20.82 16.87 21.09
N ALA A 449 19.91 16.22 20.37
CA ALA A 449 18.63 15.80 20.91
C ALA A 449 18.79 14.76 22.04
N LEU A 450 19.78 13.87 21.93
CA LEU A 450 20.12 12.86 22.93
C LEU A 450 20.91 13.40 24.13
N SER A 451 21.51 14.59 24.02
CA SER A 451 22.31 15.21 25.07
C SER A 451 21.61 16.44 25.65
N ARG A 452 21.05 16.32 26.87
CA ARG A 452 20.34 17.42 27.53
C ARG A 452 20.97 17.76 28.88
N ASN A 453 21.31 19.03 29.08
CA ASN A 453 21.87 19.56 30.33
C ASN A 453 23.08 18.76 30.86
N GLY A 454 23.92 18.22 29.96
CA GLY A 454 25.07 17.38 30.30
C GLY A 454 24.75 15.92 30.62
N GLY A 455 23.48 15.49 30.55
CA GLY A 455 23.05 14.09 30.66
C GLY A 455 22.71 13.46 29.31
N LYS A 456 22.92 12.15 29.19
CA LYS A 456 22.54 11.35 28.02
C LYS A 456 21.14 10.75 28.22
N LEU A 457 20.26 10.91 27.24
CA LEU A 457 18.95 10.26 27.22
C LEU A 457 19.09 8.76 26.89
N SER A 458 18.17 7.96 27.40
CA SER A 458 17.99 6.54 27.06
C SER A 458 17.67 6.32 25.57
N GLY A 459 16.96 7.26 24.95
CA GLY A 459 16.61 7.20 23.53
C GLY A 459 15.63 8.29 23.12
N LEU A 460 15.50 8.52 21.82
CA LEU A 460 14.42 9.34 21.27
C LEU A 460 13.27 8.43 20.82
N LEU A 461 12.09 8.68 21.35
CA LEU A 461 10.85 7.98 20.97
C LEU A 461 10.20 8.74 19.81
N VAL A 462 10.03 8.07 18.67
CA VAL A 462 9.61 8.70 17.42
C VAL A 462 8.54 7.87 16.71
N PRO A 463 7.58 8.47 15.99
CA PRO A 463 6.70 7.75 15.09
C PRO A 463 7.46 7.43 13.79
N PRO A 464 7.59 6.14 13.37
CA PRO A 464 8.23 5.80 12.09
C PRO A 464 7.34 6.07 10.87
N ASP A 465 6.00 6.03 11.03
CA ASP A 465 5.04 6.08 9.90
C ASP A 465 5.02 7.42 9.15
N VAL A 466 5.56 8.48 9.77
CA VAL A 466 5.70 9.79 9.13
C VAL A 466 6.79 9.79 8.04
N GLY A 467 7.71 8.83 8.08
CA GLY A 467 8.79 8.69 7.11
C GLY A 467 10.06 9.46 7.46
N GLN A 468 9.92 10.70 7.94
CA GLN A 468 11.10 11.55 8.20
C GLN A 468 11.97 11.03 9.35
N SER A 469 11.41 10.29 10.30
CA SER A 469 12.18 9.84 11.47
C SER A 469 13.24 8.81 11.11
N TYR A 470 12.93 7.83 10.25
CA TYR A 470 13.95 6.91 9.75
C TYR A 470 14.88 7.56 8.71
N GLN A 471 14.41 8.53 7.92
CA GLN A 471 15.25 9.30 6.99
C GLN A 471 16.39 10.02 7.71
N ILE A 472 16.09 10.73 8.80
CA ILE A 472 17.13 11.42 9.57
C ILE A 472 18.13 10.44 10.20
N ALA A 473 17.69 9.25 10.63
CA ALA A 473 18.59 8.21 11.13
C ALA A 473 19.44 7.59 10.01
N ALA A 474 18.86 7.37 8.84
CA ALA A 474 19.51 6.85 7.64
C ALA A 474 20.64 7.77 7.16
N GLN A 475 20.34 9.05 6.95
CA GLN A 475 21.29 10.10 6.59
C GLN A 475 22.47 10.23 7.58
N ALA A 476 22.20 10.04 8.88
CA ALA A 476 23.25 10.05 9.91
C ALA A 476 24.12 8.78 9.89
N GLY A 477 23.59 7.69 9.35
CA GLY A 477 24.12 6.33 9.47
C GLY A 477 23.93 5.74 10.88
N TYR A 478 22.89 6.17 11.59
CA TYR A 478 22.64 5.85 13.01
C TYR A 478 21.59 4.75 13.18
N PRO A 479 21.60 4.04 14.33
CA PRO A 479 20.77 2.87 14.51
C PRO A 479 19.35 3.24 14.98
N MET A 480 18.38 2.43 14.57
CA MET A 480 16.97 2.55 14.94
C MET A 480 16.32 1.17 15.09
N ILE A 481 15.34 1.05 15.99
CA ILE A 481 14.50 -0.14 16.17
C ILE A 481 13.01 0.22 16.15
N THR A 482 12.19 -0.63 15.54
CA THR A 482 10.71 -0.52 15.58
C THR A 482 10.09 -1.43 16.65
N LEU A 483 9.02 -0.95 17.28
CA LEU A 483 8.17 -1.69 18.21
C LEU A 483 6.70 -1.57 17.78
N PRO A 484 6.02 -2.68 17.41
CA PRO A 484 4.61 -2.66 17.02
C PRO A 484 3.73 -2.02 18.10
N ALA A 485 2.91 -1.05 17.72
CA ALA A 485 2.14 -0.24 18.66
C ALA A 485 0.65 -0.16 18.35
N GLY A 486 0.26 -0.17 17.08
CA GLY A 486 -1.15 -0.04 16.73
C GLY A 486 -1.44 -0.35 15.26
N TYR A 487 -2.69 -0.15 14.89
CA TYR A 487 -3.22 -0.38 13.55
C TYR A 487 -4.13 0.80 13.20
N HIS A 488 -4.00 1.30 11.98
CA HIS A 488 -4.88 2.32 11.43
C HIS A 488 -6.31 1.78 11.35
N SER A 489 -7.27 2.51 11.91
CA SER A 489 -8.69 2.16 11.81
C SER A 489 -9.16 2.05 10.37
N VAL A 490 -8.60 2.91 9.49
CA VAL A 490 -8.80 2.87 8.05
C VAL A 490 -7.69 2.06 7.41
N GLY A 491 -8.06 0.96 6.74
CA GLY A 491 -7.12 0.12 6.00
C GLY A 491 -6.32 -0.86 6.85
N GLY A 492 -6.36 -0.78 8.18
CA GLY A 492 -5.76 -1.77 9.10
C GLY A 492 -4.24 -1.94 8.98
N MET A 493 -3.54 -0.98 8.37
CA MET A 493 -2.08 -1.03 8.33
C MET A 493 -1.50 -0.83 9.73
N PRO A 494 -0.52 -1.64 10.14
CA PRO A 494 0.14 -1.44 11.41
C PRO A 494 1.03 -0.20 11.39
N PHE A 495 1.19 0.42 12.57
CA PHE A 495 2.19 1.44 12.86
C PHE A 495 2.89 1.14 14.19
N SER A 496 4.06 1.73 14.37
CA SER A 496 5.00 1.38 15.44
C SER A 496 5.44 2.60 16.25
N LEU A 497 6.03 2.34 17.42
CA LEU A 497 6.90 3.28 18.11
C LEU A 497 8.35 2.96 17.73
N GLY A 498 9.12 3.94 17.30
CA GLY A 498 10.54 3.80 17.03
C GLY A 498 11.40 4.29 18.20
N ILE A 499 12.57 3.67 18.39
CA ILE A 499 13.64 4.21 19.24
C ILE A 499 14.83 4.54 18.36
N MET A 500 15.25 5.81 18.38
CA MET A 500 16.43 6.30 17.67
C MET A 500 17.59 6.52 18.66
N GLN A 501 18.80 6.17 18.23
CA GLN A 501 20.03 6.33 19.01
C GLN A 501 21.16 6.99 18.21
N THR A 502 22.23 7.36 18.92
CA THR A 502 23.51 7.77 18.34
C THR A 502 24.26 6.57 17.74
N ALA A 503 25.30 6.80 16.94
CA ALA A 503 26.17 5.74 16.43
C ALA A 503 26.67 4.83 17.55
N TRP A 504 26.70 3.53 17.25
CA TRP A 504 27.11 2.47 18.18
C TRP A 504 26.20 2.33 19.41
N GLY A 505 24.98 2.87 19.33
CA GLY A 505 23.97 2.85 20.39
C GLY A 505 23.09 1.60 20.42
N GLU A 506 23.44 0.53 19.69
CA GLU A 506 22.60 -0.67 19.57
C GLU A 506 22.38 -1.37 20.92
N ALA A 507 23.36 -1.33 21.83
CA ALA A 507 23.19 -1.87 23.19
C ALA A 507 22.03 -1.18 23.95
N GLU A 508 21.87 0.14 23.78
CA GLU A 508 20.75 0.89 24.34
C GLU A 508 19.45 0.56 23.61
N LEU A 509 19.48 0.40 22.28
CA LEU A 509 18.30 -0.01 21.52
C LEU A 509 17.79 -1.39 21.93
N VAL A 510 18.68 -2.36 22.10
CA VAL A 510 18.33 -3.72 22.56
C VAL A 510 17.73 -3.65 23.96
N LYS A 511 18.37 -2.93 24.88
CA LYS A 511 17.89 -2.78 26.25
C LYS A 511 16.51 -2.14 26.31
N TRP A 512 16.33 -0.97 25.71
CA TRP A 512 15.07 -0.25 25.80
C TRP A 512 13.98 -0.85 24.94
N GLY A 513 14.32 -1.39 23.78
CA GLY A 513 13.39 -2.12 22.92
C GLY A 513 12.78 -3.31 23.65
N SER A 514 13.62 -4.18 24.22
CA SER A 514 13.15 -5.37 24.96
C SER A 514 12.39 -5.01 26.24
N ALA A 515 12.79 -3.94 26.95
CA ALA A 515 12.06 -3.47 28.12
C ALA A 515 10.64 -2.96 27.77
N ILE A 516 10.49 -2.23 26.67
CA ILE A 516 9.19 -1.74 26.20
C ILE A 516 8.35 -2.89 25.67
N GLU A 517 8.92 -3.82 24.91
CA GLU A 517 8.23 -5.02 24.44
C GLU A 517 7.71 -5.86 25.62
N ASP A 518 8.54 -6.13 26.63
CA ASP A 518 8.12 -6.84 27.85
C ASP A 518 7.01 -6.09 28.61
N LEU A 519 7.07 -4.75 28.65
CA LEU A 519 6.00 -3.93 29.21
C LEU A 519 4.69 -4.08 28.43
N GLN A 520 4.74 -4.09 27.09
CA GLN A 520 3.57 -4.28 26.24
C GLN A 520 2.96 -5.67 26.43
N LEU A 521 3.79 -6.72 26.44
CA LEU A 521 3.36 -8.11 26.57
C LEU A 521 2.77 -8.41 27.96
N SER A 522 3.34 -7.82 29.02
CA SER A 522 2.88 -8.02 30.39
C SER A 522 1.75 -7.09 30.85
N SER A 523 1.27 -6.21 29.97
CA SER A 523 0.16 -5.29 30.25
C SER A 523 -1.12 -5.69 29.51
N ASP A 524 -2.27 -5.35 30.09
CA ASP A 524 -3.59 -5.57 29.51
C ASP A 524 -3.99 -4.41 28.58
N ILE A 525 -3.15 -4.17 27.58
CA ILE A 525 -3.36 -3.14 26.55
C ILE A 525 -3.34 -3.76 25.16
N PRO A 526 -4.05 -3.17 24.18
CA PRO A 526 -4.06 -3.67 22.81
C PRO A 526 -2.84 -3.23 21.99
N TYR A 527 -1.96 -2.37 22.55
CA TYR A 527 -0.84 -1.73 21.84
C TYR A 527 0.38 -2.65 21.76
N LYS A 528 0.24 -3.76 21.06
CA LYS A 528 1.27 -4.79 20.84
C LYS A 528 1.04 -5.48 19.51
N ARG A 529 2.01 -6.27 19.04
CA ARG A 529 1.85 -7.12 17.87
C ARG A 529 0.61 -8.00 18.02
N GLN A 530 -0.21 -8.03 16.98
CA GLN A 530 -1.34 -8.92 16.79
C GLN A 530 -1.18 -9.62 15.44
N LEU A 531 -1.70 -10.85 15.33
CA LEU A 531 -1.73 -11.56 14.06
C LEU A 531 -2.51 -10.77 12.99
N PRO A 532 -2.13 -10.87 11.71
CA PRO A 532 -2.89 -10.27 10.62
C PRO A 532 -4.33 -10.80 10.61
N LYS A 533 -5.28 -9.90 10.85
CA LYS A 533 -6.67 -10.11 10.44
C LYS A 533 -6.70 -9.68 8.99
N CYS A 534 -6.66 -10.62 8.07
CA CYS A 534 -6.42 -10.29 6.66
C CYS A 534 -7.58 -9.42 6.14
N LEU A 535 -7.35 -8.11 6.08
CA LEU A 535 -8.26 -7.15 5.49
C LEU A 535 -8.04 -7.25 3.98
N TYR A 536 -8.80 -8.15 3.36
CA TYR A 536 -9.27 -7.82 2.02
C TYR A 536 -10.06 -6.52 2.16
N ILE A 537 -9.91 -5.53 1.27
CA ILE A 537 -10.80 -4.35 1.26
C ILE A 537 -12.22 -4.85 0.96
N ALA A 538 -12.89 -5.36 1.98
CA ALA A 538 -14.25 -5.87 1.93
C ALA A 538 -15.20 -4.95 2.69
N ASN A 539 -14.77 -3.77 3.16
CA ASN A 539 -15.68 -2.95 3.99
C ASN A 539 -15.76 -1.45 3.66
N ARG A 540 -15.03 -0.90 2.69
CA ARG A 540 -15.25 0.53 2.33
C ARG A 540 -16.61 0.79 1.72
N VAL A 541 -17.12 -0.13 0.89
CA VAL A 541 -18.43 0.03 0.24
C VAL A 541 -19.56 -0.23 1.24
N ALA A 542 -19.45 -1.30 2.05
CA ALA A 542 -20.43 -1.60 3.10
C ALA A 542 -20.52 -0.46 4.12
N HIS A 543 -19.38 -0.02 4.65
CA HIS A 543 -19.30 1.12 5.57
C HIS A 543 -19.83 2.42 4.96
N ALA A 544 -19.49 2.72 3.70
CA ALA A 544 -20.00 3.93 3.04
C ALA A 544 -21.52 3.89 2.87
N ALA A 545 -22.09 2.74 2.51
CA ALA A 545 -23.54 2.56 2.39
C ALA A 545 -24.24 2.65 3.76
N GLU A 546 -23.68 2.00 4.78
CA GLU A 546 -24.14 2.11 6.18
C GLU A 546 -24.14 3.57 6.65
N TYR A 547 -22.99 4.23 6.57
CA TYR A 547 -22.82 5.61 7.00
C TYR A 547 -23.71 6.59 6.24
N ALA A 548 -23.89 6.40 4.93
CA ALA A 548 -24.79 7.24 4.14
C ALA A 548 -26.24 7.12 4.62
N LEU A 549 -26.73 5.90 4.86
CA LEU A 549 -28.08 5.65 5.36
C LEU A 549 -28.28 6.21 6.77
N GLU A 550 -27.31 6.04 7.67
CA GLU A 550 -27.34 6.65 9.01
C GLU A 550 -27.36 8.18 8.96
N ASN A 551 -26.73 8.76 7.93
CA ASN A 551 -26.68 10.19 7.70
C ASN A 551 -27.72 10.64 6.68
N GLY A 552 -28.90 10.01 6.61
CA GLY A 552 -30.09 10.56 5.96
C GLY A 552 -30.17 10.41 4.44
N TYR A 553 -29.27 9.65 3.81
CA TYR A 553 -29.52 9.17 2.45
C TYR A 553 -30.61 8.11 2.49
N VAL A 554 -31.51 8.14 1.50
CA VAL A 554 -32.61 7.18 1.39
C VAL A 554 -32.65 6.51 0.02
N HIS A 555 -31.73 6.83 -0.90
CA HIS A 555 -31.65 6.23 -2.23
C HIS A 555 -30.29 5.56 -2.40
N ILE A 556 -30.31 4.23 -2.58
CA ILE A 556 -29.18 3.42 -2.99
C ILE A 556 -29.29 3.15 -4.49
N ASP A 557 -28.31 3.61 -5.24
CA ASP A 557 -28.14 3.27 -6.65
C ASP A 557 -27.03 2.24 -6.84
N ALA A 558 -27.40 1.05 -7.31
CA ALA A 558 -26.48 -0.04 -7.59
C ALA A 558 -26.56 -0.45 -9.08
N ALA A 559 -25.63 -1.32 -9.48
CA ALA A 559 -25.65 -1.96 -10.79
C ALA A 559 -24.82 -3.24 -10.72
N TRP A 560 -25.22 -4.26 -11.48
CA TRP A 560 -24.47 -5.52 -11.57
C TRP A 560 -22.99 -5.30 -11.93
N ILE A 561 -22.72 -4.45 -12.93
CA ILE A 561 -21.36 -4.21 -13.44
C ILE A 561 -20.43 -3.51 -12.44
N TYR A 562 -20.98 -2.87 -11.41
CA TYR A 562 -20.15 -2.28 -10.34
C TYR A 562 -19.49 -3.34 -9.46
N ARG A 563 -19.96 -4.60 -9.54
CA ARG A 563 -19.40 -5.77 -8.84
C ARG A 563 -19.24 -5.55 -7.33
N ASN A 564 -20.19 -4.84 -6.72
CA ASN A 564 -20.17 -4.49 -5.31
C ASN A 564 -21.56 -4.56 -4.64
N GLU A 565 -22.58 -5.11 -5.32
CA GLU A 565 -23.94 -5.23 -4.78
C GLU A 565 -24.00 -6.02 -3.47
N ASP A 566 -23.14 -7.04 -3.32
CA ASP A 566 -22.99 -7.83 -2.09
C ASP A 566 -22.50 -6.99 -0.91
N GLN A 567 -21.59 -6.05 -1.16
CA GLN A 567 -21.05 -5.15 -0.14
C GLN A 567 -22.04 -4.04 0.20
N THR A 568 -22.71 -3.48 -0.81
CA THR A 568 -23.79 -2.52 -0.60
C THR A 568 -24.92 -3.14 0.22
N GLY A 569 -25.29 -4.41 -0.05
CA GLY A 569 -26.28 -5.15 0.72
C GLY A 569 -25.90 -5.32 2.20
N LYS A 570 -24.63 -5.62 2.48
CA LYS A 570 -24.12 -5.65 3.86
C LYS A 570 -24.23 -4.29 4.54
N GLY A 571 -23.92 -3.20 3.86
CA GLY A 571 -24.08 -1.85 4.40
C GLY A 571 -25.53 -1.47 4.68
N ILE A 572 -26.46 -1.84 3.78
CA ILE A 572 -27.90 -1.70 4.01
C ILE A 572 -28.31 -2.43 5.30
N ALA A 573 -27.92 -3.70 5.43
CA ALA A 573 -28.23 -4.51 6.61
C ALA A 573 -27.62 -3.93 7.90
N ALA A 574 -26.38 -3.47 7.84
CA ALA A 574 -25.65 -2.90 8.99
C ALA A 574 -26.28 -1.60 9.49
N SER A 575 -26.76 -0.74 8.59
CA SER A 575 -27.41 0.54 8.96
C SER A 575 -28.62 0.42 9.89
N GLY A 576 -29.25 -0.77 9.93
CA GLY A 576 -30.48 -1.00 10.68
C GLY A 576 -31.70 -0.23 10.15
N VAL A 577 -31.58 0.53 9.05
CA VAL A 577 -32.69 1.27 8.44
C VAL A 577 -33.67 0.27 7.82
N SER A 578 -34.97 0.49 8.04
CA SER A 578 -36.00 -0.41 7.52
C SER A 578 -36.02 -0.41 6.00
N ARG A 579 -36.14 -1.59 5.37
CA ARG A 579 -36.25 -1.73 3.91
C ARG A 579 -37.33 -0.84 3.29
N LYS A 580 -38.44 -0.59 3.98
CA LYS A 580 -39.55 0.26 3.50
C LYS A 580 -39.22 1.76 3.48
N ASP A 581 -38.17 2.18 4.19
CA ASP A 581 -37.78 3.59 4.35
C ASP A 581 -36.64 3.96 3.39
N ILE A 582 -36.16 3.02 2.58
CA ILE A 582 -35.11 3.23 1.57
C ILE A 582 -35.59 2.82 0.17
N TRP A 583 -35.07 3.50 -0.84
CA TRP A 583 -35.23 3.22 -2.26
C TRP A 583 -33.99 2.53 -2.80
N VAL A 584 -34.13 1.32 -3.35
CA VAL A 584 -33.03 0.52 -3.86
C VAL A 584 -33.18 0.30 -5.36
N THR A 585 -32.19 0.76 -6.13
CA THR A 585 -32.13 0.65 -7.60
C THR A 585 -31.01 -0.31 -8.02
N SER A 586 -31.26 -1.14 -9.04
CA SER A 586 -30.21 -1.89 -9.75
C SER A 586 -30.44 -1.86 -11.26
N LYS A 587 -29.49 -2.39 -12.05
CA LYS A 587 -29.45 -2.27 -13.51
C LYS A 587 -29.10 -3.59 -14.19
N LEU A 588 -29.83 -3.90 -15.25
CA LEU A 588 -29.60 -5.03 -16.15
C LEU A 588 -28.42 -4.75 -17.09
N TRP A 589 -27.37 -5.56 -17.00
CA TRP A 589 -26.18 -5.44 -17.85
C TRP A 589 -26.41 -5.94 -19.28
N ASN A 590 -25.64 -5.43 -20.23
CA ASN A 590 -25.79 -5.64 -21.68
C ASN A 590 -25.83 -7.13 -22.09
N ALA A 591 -25.05 -7.99 -21.43
CA ALA A 591 -25.02 -9.43 -21.71
C ALA A 591 -26.26 -10.20 -21.19
N HIS A 592 -27.16 -9.54 -20.46
CA HIS A 592 -28.29 -10.17 -19.79
C HIS A 592 -29.65 -9.78 -20.39
N HIS A 593 -29.67 -9.21 -21.60
CA HIS A 593 -30.92 -8.75 -22.24
C HIS A 593 -31.89 -9.88 -22.61
N ARG A 594 -31.39 -11.11 -22.86
CA ARG A 594 -32.24 -12.26 -23.15
C ARG A 594 -33.15 -12.59 -21.97
N PRO A 595 -34.42 -12.96 -22.17
CA PRO A 595 -35.39 -13.11 -21.08
C PRO A 595 -34.92 -14.02 -19.92
N ALA A 596 -34.32 -15.17 -20.25
CA ALA A 596 -33.81 -16.11 -19.25
C ALA A 596 -32.61 -15.56 -18.45
N GLU A 597 -31.75 -14.74 -19.08
CA GLU A 597 -30.61 -14.13 -18.41
C GLU A 597 -31.03 -12.92 -17.58
N ALA A 598 -32.01 -12.15 -18.06
CA ALA A 598 -32.59 -11.04 -17.32
C ALA A 598 -33.24 -11.52 -16.00
N GLU A 599 -33.96 -12.65 -16.04
CA GLU A 599 -34.59 -13.21 -14.83
C GLU A 599 -33.54 -13.67 -13.81
N LYS A 600 -32.44 -14.28 -14.27
CA LYS A 600 -31.31 -14.62 -13.38
C LYS A 600 -30.67 -13.37 -12.80
N ALA A 601 -30.43 -12.36 -13.62
CA ALA A 601 -29.75 -11.13 -13.22
C ALA A 601 -30.51 -10.39 -12.12
N ILE A 602 -31.83 -10.16 -12.27
CA ILE A 602 -32.61 -9.46 -11.24
C ILE A 602 -32.65 -10.24 -9.92
N LYS A 603 -32.81 -11.57 -9.97
CA LYS A 603 -32.77 -12.42 -8.75
C LYS A 603 -31.41 -12.36 -8.07
N GLN A 604 -30.33 -12.33 -8.84
CA GLN A 604 -28.99 -12.19 -8.30
C GLN A 604 -28.79 -10.83 -7.63
N SER A 605 -29.23 -9.73 -8.23
CA SER A 605 -29.12 -8.40 -7.63
C SER A 605 -29.94 -8.28 -6.34
N ILE A 606 -31.17 -8.80 -6.32
CA ILE A 606 -32.02 -8.90 -5.11
C ILE A 606 -31.28 -9.67 -4.00
N SER A 607 -30.71 -10.83 -4.34
CA SER A 607 -29.96 -11.65 -3.40
C SER A 607 -28.70 -10.96 -2.88
N ASN A 608 -27.93 -10.31 -3.75
CA ASN A 608 -26.68 -9.64 -3.38
C ASN A 608 -26.94 -8.44 -2.46
N LEU A 609 -27.95 -7.64 -2.80
CA LEU A 609 -28.36 -6.48 -2.01
C LEU A 609 -29.07 -6.87 -0.70
N GLY A 610 -29.42 -8.15 -0.52
CA GLY A 610 -30.09 -8.64 0.68
C GLY A 610 -31.49 -8.05 0.88
N VAL A 611 -32.21 -7.78 -0.21
CA VAL A 611 -33.56 -7.18 -0.19
C VAL A 611 -34.60 -8.15 -0.76
N ASP A 612 -35.87 -7.93 -0.46
CA ASP A 612 -36.97 -8.79 -0.98
C ASP A 612 -37.45 -8.40 -2.38
N TYR A 613 -37.21 -7.14 -2.78
CA TYR A 613 -37.57 -6.57 -4.07
C TYR A 613 -36.73 -5.32 -4.35
N LEU A 614 -36.67 -4.88 -5.60
CA LEU A 614 -36.07 -3.59 -6.00
C LEU A 614 -37.16 -2.52 -6.15
N ASP A 615 -36.89 -1.28 -5.74
CA ASP A 615 -37.83 -0.18 -6.04
C ASP A 615 -37.78 0.19 -7.52
N LEU A 616 -36.59 0.11 -8.12
CA LEU A 616 -36.37 0.41 -9.53
C LEU A 616 -35.37 -0.57 -10.16
N PHE A 617 -35.71 -1.12 -11.32
CA PHE A 617 -34.77 -1.89 -12.13
C PHE A 617 -34.65 -1.28 -13.52
N LEU A 618 -33.43 -0.94 -13.93
CA LEU A 618 -33.17 -0.22 -15.17
C LEU A 618 -32.54 -1.13 -16.22
N ILE A 619 -32.84 -0.91 -17.50
CA ILE A 619 -31.94 -1.36 -18.57
C ILE A 619 -30.70 -0.45 -18.55
N HIS A 620 -29.50 -1.00 -18.37
CA HIS A 620 -28.28 -0.19 -18.16
C HIS A 620 -27.84 0.55 -19.42
N TRP A 621 -27.87 -0.10 -20.58
CA TRP A 621 -27.59 0.52 -21.87
C TRP A 621 -28.58 0.00 -22.92
N PRO A 622 -28.90 0.78 -23.96
CA PRO A 622 -29.75 0.33 -25.08
C PRO A 622 -29.00 -0.63 -26.04
N VAL A 623 -28.17 -1.53 -25.50
CA VAL A 623 -27.29 -2.41 -26.28
C VAL A 623 -27.28 -3.82 -25.69
N ALA A 624 -27.73 -4.80 -26.47
CA ALA A 624 -27.66 -6.20 -26.09
C ALA A 624 -26.34 -6.83 -26.57
N PHE A 625 -25.67 -7.57 -25.68
CA PHE A 625 -24.54 -8.42 -26.00
C PHE A 625 -24.94 -9.89 -25.95
N VAL A 626 -24.24 -10.72 -26.74
CA VAL A 626 -24.38 -12.17 -26.65
C VAL A 626 -23.92 -12.62 -25.26
N PRO A 627 -24.68 -13.44 -24.52
CA PRO A 627 -24.25 -13.95 -23.22
C PRO A 627 -22.89 -14.65 -23.30
N ASP A 628 -22.09 -14.49 -22.25
CA ASP A 628 -20.72 -15.03 -22.11
C ASP A 628 -19.68 -14.49 -23.12
N GLU A 629 -20.05 -13.50 -23.94
CA GLU A 629 -19.16 -12.78 -24.85
C GLU A 629 -18.98 -11.33 -24.35
N ASP A 630 -17.88 -10.68 -24.73
CA ASP A 630 -17.52 -9.37 -24.17
C ASP A 630 -18.38 -8.22 -24.76
N THR A 631 -18.05 -7.76 -25.97
CA THR A 631 -18.73 -6.64 -26.65
C THR A 631 -19.47 -7.06 -27.92
N LYS A 632 -19.63 -8.37 -28.13
CA LYS A 632 -20.27 -8.92 -29.33
C LYS A 632 -21.78 -8.65 -29.28
N LEU A 633 -22.25 -7.84 -30.23
CA LEU A 633 -23.65 -7.44 -30.32
C LEU A 633 -24.58 -8.63 -30.55
N ASP A 634 -25.62 -8.72 -29.74
CA ASP A 634 -26.76 -9.61 -29.96
C ASP A 634 -27.77 -8.90 -30.86
N LYS A 635 -27.97 -9.44 -32.07
CA LYS A 635 -28.91 -8.90 -33.06
C LYS A 635 -30.28 -9.57 -33.01
N ASP A 636 -30.42 -10.63 -32.21
CA ASP A 636 -31.64 -11.42 -32.12
C ASP A 636 -32.56 -10.94 -30.99
N THR A 637 -32.01 -10.20 -30.01
CA THR A 637 -32.76 -9.65 -28.87
C THR A 637 -32.97 -8.16 -29.06
N SER A 638 -34.22 -7.73 -29.30
CA SER A 638 -34.53 -6.30 -29.41
C SER A 638 -34.63 -5.62 -28.04
N ILE A 639 -34.54 -4.29 -28.03
CA ILE A 639 -34.73 -3.51 -26.80
C ILE A 639 -36.18 -3.60 -26.29
N VAL A 640 -37.14 -3.75 -27.21
CA VAL A 640 -38.55 -3.98 -26.89
C VAL A 640 -38.74 -5.34 -26.21
N ASP A 641 -38.07 -6.41 -26.68
CA ASP A 641 -38.13 -7.72 -26.02
C ASP A 641 -37.59 -7.65 -24.57
N THR A 642 -36.50 -6.90 -24.40
CA THR A 642 -35.91 -6.64 -23.08
C THR A 642 -36.91 -5.88 -22.20
N TRP A 643 -37.57 -4.85 -22.74
CA TRP A 643 -38.57 -4.06 -22.02
C TRP A 643 -39.77 -4.90 -21.58
N ARG A 644 -40.33 -5.71 -22.48
CA ARG A 644 -41.45 -6.63 -22.17
C ARG A 644 -41.10 -7.60 -21.05
N THR A 645 -39.85 -8.07 -21.02
CA THR A 645 -39.34 -8.89 -19.93
C THR A 645 -39.33 -8.13 -18.58
N LEU A 646 -38.90 -6.86 -18.59
CA LEU A 646 -38.93 -6.03 -17.39
C LEU A 646 -40.36 -5.77 -16.87
N GLU A 647 -41.34 -5.62 -17.77
CA GLU A 647 -42.75 -5.51 -17.37
C GLU A 647 -43.22 -6.75 -16.61
N ASP A 648 -42.77 -7.94 -17.01
CA ASP A 648 -43.07 -9.18 -16.29
C ASP A 648 -42.44 -9.21 -14.89
N PHE A 649 -41.30 -8.55 -14.67
CA PHE A 649 -40.70 -8.41 -13.34
C PHE A 649 -41.52 -7.50 -12.41
N VAL A 650 -42.22 -6.50 -12.98
CA VAL A 650 -43.21 -5.71 -12.22
C VAL A 650 -44.42 -6.57 -11.88
N ARG A 651 -44.98 -7.30 -12.86
CA ARG A 651 -46.15 -8.18 -12.67
C ARG A 651 -45.88 -9.31 -11.66
N SER A 652 -44.63 -9.79 -11.60
CA SER A 652 -44.16 -10.81 -10.64
C SER A 652 -43.60 -10.25 -9.34
N ASN A 653 -43.68 -8.93 -9.13
CA ASN A 653 -43.31 -8.26 -7.88
C ASN A 653 -41.82 -8.37 -7.51
N LEU A 654 -40.94 -8.62 -8.48
CA LEU A 654 -39.48 -8.57 -8.29
C LEU A 654 -38.96 -7.13 -8.24
N THR A 655 -39.65 -6.22 -8.94
CA THR A 655 -39.41 -4.78 -8.83
C THR A 655 -40.72 -3.99 -8.81
N ARG A 656 -40.72 -2.79 -8.21
CA ARG A 656 -41.88 -1.90 -8.17
C ARG A 656 -42.00 -1.07 -9.43
N HIS A 657 -40.87 -0.62 -9.95
CA HIS A 657 -40.77 0.25 -11.10
C HIS A 657 -39.69 -0.23 -12.05
N ILE A 658 -39.86 0.06 -13.33
CA ILE A 658 -38.87 -0.21 -14.37
C ILE A 658 -38.51 1.09 -15.06
N GLY A 659 -37.29 1.17 -15.57
CA GLY A 659 -36.80 2.34 -16.25
C GLY A 659 -35.64 2.03 -17.18
N ILE A 660 -35.02 3.08 -17.68
CA ILE A 660 -33.99 3.01 -18.70
C ILE A 660 -32.76 3.82 -18.28
N SER A 661 -31.61 3.50 -18.84
CA SER A 661 -30.38 4.24 -18.61
C SER A 661 -29.55 4.39 -19.89
N ASN A 662 -29.04 5.60 -20.13
CA ASN A 662 -28.21 5.95 -21.28
C ASN A 662 -28.91 5.86 -22.66
N PHE A 663 -30.23 6.08 -22.73
CA PHE A 663 -30.99 6.02 -23.98
C PHE A 663 -30.93 7.37 -24.72
N ALA A 664 -30.80 7.34 -26.05
CA ALA A 664 -31.09 8.51 -26.88
C ALA A 664 -32.61 8.75 -26.95
N LYS A 665 -33.04 9.95 -27.35
CA LYS A 665 -34.47 10.28 -27.38
C LYS A 665 -35.23 9.33 -28.29
N LYS A 666 -34.68 8.97 -29.45
CA LYS A 666 -35.24 7.96 -30.36
C LYS A 666 -35.47 6.60 -29.67
N ASP A 667 -34.51 6.13 -28.87
CA ASP A 667 -34.62 4.84 -28.17
C ASP A 667 -35.72 4.91 -27.09
N VAL A 668 -35.88 6.07 -26.43
CA VAL A 668 -36.98 6.29 -25.48
C VAL A 668 -38.33 6.25 -26.18
N GLU A 669 -38.46 6.90 -27.33
CA GLU A 669 -39.69 6.91 -28.13
C GLU A 669 -40.09 5.49 -28.58
N GLU A 670 -39.11 4.65 -28.98
CA GLU A 670 -39.35 3.24 -29.32
C GLU A 670 -39.95 2.44 -28.15
N ILE A 671 -39.46 2.65 -26.93
CA ILE A 671 -40.03 2.02 -25.73
C ILE A 671 -41.42 2.58 -25.42
N LEU A 672 -41.63 3.90 -25.54
CA LEU A 672 -42.92 4.53 -25.26
C LEU A 672 -44.02 4.02 -26.19
N ASP A 673 -43.71 3.82 -27.47
CA ASP A 673 -44.64 3.28 -28.46
C ASP A 673 -45.02 1.82 -28.18
N ALA A 674 -44.13 1.09 -27.50
CA ALA A 674 -44.25 -0.34 -27.28
C ALA A 674 -44.61 -0.73 -25.84
N CYS A 675 -44.67 0.17 -24.86
CA CYS A 675 -44.84 -0.20 -23.45
C CYS A 675 -46.32 -0.34 -23.01
N ASP A 676 -46.59 -1.31 -22.15
CA ASP A 676 -47.81 -1.35 -21.32
C ASP A 676 -47.57 -0.68 -19.96
N ILE A 677 -46.34 -0.79 -19.45
CA ILE A 677 -45.87 -0.10 -18.24
C ILE A 677 -44.80 0.89 -18.70
N CYS A 678 -45.13 2.18 -18.71
CA CYS A 678 -44.19 3.21 -19.15
C CYS A 678 -42.97 3.33 -18.20
N PRO A 679 -41.79 3.72 -18.72
CA PRO A 679 -40.61 3.91 -17.87
C PRO A 679 -40.86 4.93 -16.77
N TYR A 680 -40.54 4.55 -15.53
CA TYR A 680 -40.68 5.42 -14.36
C TYR A 680 -39.58 6.48 -14.29
N ALA A 681 -38.35 6.07 -14.62
CA ALA A 681 -37.17 6.91 -14.56
C ALA A 681 -36.23 6.65 -15.74
N HIS A 682 -35.50 7.69 -16.12
CA HIS A 682 -34.37 7.60 -17.02
C HIS A 682 -33.11 8.09 -16.28
N GLU A 683 -32.12 7.20 -16.13
CA GLU A 683 -30.82 7.53 -15.55
C GLU A 683 -29.77 7.79 -16.65
N PHE A 684 -29.20 8.98 -16.72
CA PHE A 684 -28.16 9.29 -17.70
C PHE A 684 -27.18 10.38 -17.19
N GLU A 685 -26.04 10.49 -17.86
CA GLU A 685 -25.03 11.50 -17.53
C GLU A 685 -25.58 12.91 -17.76
N THR A 686 -25.68 13.68 -16.68
CA THR A 686 -25.91 15.11 -16.78
C THR A 686 -25.29 15.83 -15.59
N HIS A 687 -24.49 16.84 -15.90
CA HIS A 687 -23.71 17.64 -14.96
C HIS A 687 -23.44 19.02 -15.58
N PRO A 688 -22.81 19.97 -14.89
CA PRO A 688 -22.61 21.32 -15.42
C PRO A 688 -21.96 21.44 -16.80
N TYR A 689 -21.03 20.53 -17.14
CA TYR A 689 -20.40 20.47 -18.47
C TYR A 689 -21.20 19.69 -19.54
N LEU A 690 -22.30 19.04 -19.17
CA LEU A 690 -23.20 18.28 -20.04
C LEU A 690 -24.64 18.44 -19.55
N GLN A 691 -25.21 19.63 -19.73
CA GLN A 691 -26.46 19.99 -19.05
C GLN A 691 -27.68 19.35 -19.71
N GLN A 692 -27.76 19.34 -21.05
CA GLN A 692 -28.86 18.71 -21.80
C GLN A 692 -30.27 19.15 -21.31
N GLN A 693 -30.45 20.45 -21.00
CA GLN A 693 -31.69 20.95 -20.37
C GLN A 693 -32.97 20.64 -21.15
N GLY A 694 -32.92 20.73 -22.49
CA GLY A 694 -34.07 20.38 -23.32
C GLY A 694 -34.51 18.92 -23.16
N PHE A 695 -33.56 17.99 -22.96
CA PHE A 695 -33.85 16.57 -22.76
C PHE A 695 -34.39 16.30 -21.35
N VAL A 696 -33.84 16.96 -20.33
CA VAL A 696 -34.39 16.92 -18.97
C VAL A 696 -35.83 17.44 -18.94
N ASP A 697 -36.09 18.60 -19.52
CA ASP A 697 -37.43 19.20 -19.56
C ASP A 697 -38.44 18.31 -20.30
N TRP A 698 -38.00 17.61 -21.34
CA TRP A 698 -38.83 16.68 -22.09
C TRP A 698 -39.29 15.50 -21.23
N HIS A 699 -38.39 14.85 -20.48
CA HIS A 699 -38.75 13.79 -19.53
C HIS A 699 -39.70 14.27 -18.44
N LEU A 700 -39.40 15.43 -17.84
CA LEU A 700 -40.23 15.99 -16.77
C LEU A 700 -41.65 16.31 -17.26
N LYS A 701 -41.81 16.81 -18.49
CA LYS A 701 -43.13 17.04 -19.12
C LYS A 701 -43.93 15.76 -19.33
N MET A 702 -43.26 14.64 -19.57
CA MET A 702 -43.90 13.33 -19.69
C MET A 702 -44.18 12.67 -18.32
N GLY A 703 -43.75 13.28 -17.21
CA GLY A 703 -43.89 12.72 -15.87
C GLY A 703 -42.83 11.68 -15.51
N MET A 704 -41.79 11.50 -16.34
CA MET A 704 -40.69 10.58 -16.08
C MET A 704 -39.63 11.25 -15.18
N LYS A 705 -39.09 10.51 -14.21
CA LYS A 705 -38.00 10.99 -13.35
C LYS A 705 -36.68 10.98 -14.11
N VAL A 706 -35.81 11.95 -13.83
CA VAL A 706 -34.46 12.00 -14.37
C VAL A 706 -33.48 11.77 -13.24
N ILE A 707 -32.65 10.73 -13.35
CA ILE A 707 -31.57 10.43 -12.40
C ILE A 707 -30.24 10.80 -13.07
N ALA A 708 -29.51 11.72 -12.46
CA ALA A 708 -28.25 12.26 -12.94
C ALA A 708 -27.07 11.54 -12.27
N TYR A 709 -26.45 10.60 -12.98
CA TYR A 709 -25.19 9.99 -12.54
C TYR A 709 -24.00 10.88 -12.88
N SER A 710 -22.89 10.68 -12.16
CA SER A 710 -21.68 11.52 -12.26
C SER A 710 -21.97 13.03 -12.16
N PRO A 711 -22.75 13.49 -11.16
CA PRO A 711 -23.14 14.90 -11.06
C PRO A 711 -21.95 15.85 -10.92
N LEU A 712 -20.79 15.34 -10.49
CA LEU A 712 -19.51 16.05 -10.33
C LEU A 712 -18.57 15.89 -11.54
N ALA A 713 -19.11 15.57 -12.72
CA ALA A 713 -18.43 15.60 -14.02
C ALA A 713 -17.18 14.71 -14.21
N ASN A 714 -16.88 13.75 -13.32
CA ASN A 714 -15.80 12.75 -13.42
C ASN A 714 -14.43 13.25 -13.97
N THR A 715 -14.12 14.53 -13.76
CA THR A 715 -12.98 15.25 -14.36
C THR A 715 -11.67 15.01 -13.59
N ASN A 716 -11.43 13.79 -13.11
CA ASN A 716 -10.10 13.44 -12.58
C ASN A 716 -9.09 13.51 -13.74
N PRO A 717 -7.87 14.06 -13.54
CA PRO A 717 -6.82 14.15 -14.58
C PRO A 717 -6.53 12.85 -15.34
N THR A 718 -6.91 11.70 -14.77
CA THR A 718 -6.81 10.38 -15.38
C THR A 718 -7.76 10.17 -16.57
N TYR A 719 -8.92 10.83 -16.60
CA TYR A 719 -9.98 10.56 -17.58
C TYR A 719 -10.05 11.60 -18.72
N HIS A 720 -9.77 12.87 -18.45
CA HIS A 720 -9.86 13.94 -19.46
C HIS A 720 -8.81 15.04 -19.20
N LYS A 721 -7.85 15.22 -20.13
CA LYS A 721 -6.75 16.19 -19.98
C LYS A 721 -7.15 17.63 -20.37
N ASP A 722 -8.20 17.80 -21.16
CA ASP A 722 -8.55 19.08 -21.78
C ASP A 722 -9.59 19.89 -20.98
N LEU A 723 -10.14 19.33 -19.90
CA LEU A 723 -11.09 19.99 -19.01
C LEU A 723 -10.52 20.10 -17.60
N SER A 724 -10.64 21.30 -17.02
CA SER A 724 -10.29 21.49 -15.61
C SER A 724 -11.23 20.67 -14.72
N PRO A 725 -10.73 20.08 -13.62
CA PRO A 725 -11.59 19.44 -12.64
C PRO A 725 -12.70 20.37 -12.18
N ILE A 726 -13.95 19.91 -12.10
CA ILE A 726 -15.08 20.79 -11.74
C ILE A 726 -14.90 21.44 -10.37
N MET A 727 -14.22 20.76 -9.44
CA MET A 727 -13.86 21.28 -8.12
C MET A 727 -12.91 22.47 -8.20
N ASP A 728 -12.17 22.59 -9.30
CA ASP A 728 -11.20 23.63 -9.57
C ASP A 728 -11.66 24.71 -10.54
N ASP A 729 -12.85 24.54 -11.14
CA ASP A 729 -13.41 25.49 -12.09
C ASP A 729 -13.64 26.86 -11.42
N PRO A 730 -13.04 27.95 -11.95
CA PRO A 730 -13.16 29.28 -11.36
C PRO A 730 -14.59 29.77 -11.25
N PHE A 731 -15.46 29.48 -12.23
CA PHE A 731 -16.86 29.89 -12.18
C PHE A 731 -17.57 29.22 -11.01
N TRP A 732 -17.35 27.91 -10.81
CA TRP A 732 -18.00 27.18 -9.73
C TRP A 732 -17.44 27.52 -8.36
N LYS A 733 -16.13 27.82 -8.25
CA LYS A 733 -15.52 28.35 -7.03
C LYS A 733 -16.15 29.68 -6.62
N ASP A 734 -16.25 30.62 -7.56
CA ASP A 734 -16.82 31.94 -7.30
C ASP A 734 -18.31 31.83 -6.92
N LEU A 735 -19.08 31.06 -7.71
CA LEU A 735 -20.50 30.87 -7.45
C LEU A 735 -20.75 30.18 -6.09
N ALA A 736 -20.01 29.14 -5.75
CA ALA A 736 -20.12 28.45 -4.47
C ALA A 736 -19.77 29.38 -3.29
N ALA A 737 -18.75 30.23 -3.45
CA ALA A 737 -18.37 31.23 -2.46
C ALA A 737 -19.50 32.24 -2.19
N THR A 738 -20.24 32.68 -3.23
CA THR A 738 -21.42 33.56 -3.02
C THR A 738 -22.55 32.90 -2.22
N LYS A 739 -22.57 31.56 -2.18
CA LYS A 739 -23.55 30.75 -1.43
C LYS A 739 -23.02 30.27 -0.09
N ASN A 740 -21.78 30.63 0.29
CA ASN A 740 -21.09 30.10 1.46
C ASN A 740 -21.10 28.55 1.49
N ALA A 741 -20.83 27.95 0.33
CA ALA A 741 -20.91 26.50 0.10
C ALA A 741 -19.62 25.98 -0.55
N THR A 742 -19.43 24.66 -0.51
CA THR A 742 -18.39 24.00 -1.32
C THR A 742 -18.83 23.89 -2.78
N VAL A 743 -17.87 23.72 -3.69
CA VAL A 743 -18.17 23.52 -5.11
C VAL A 743 -19.05 22.28 -5.32
N ALA A 744 -18.77 21.19 -4.61
CA ALA A 744 -19.58 19.97 -4.64
C ALA A 744 -21.04 20.26 -4.26
N GLN A 745 -21.27 20.98 -3.17
CA GLN A 745 -22.61 21.36 -2.72
C GLN A 745 -23.33 22.23 -3.75
N ALA A 746 -22.65 23.23 -4.32
CA ALA A 746 -23.24 24.11 -5.33
C ALA A 746 -23.66 23.35 -6.61
N VAL A 747 -22.81 22.43 -7.09
CA VAL A 747 -23.10 21.60 -8.27
C VAL A 747 -24.26 20.64 -8.02
N ILE A 748 -24.27 19.97 -6.87
CA ILE A 748 -25.37 19.07 -6.45
C ILE A 748 -26.68 19.85 -6.34
N ALA A 749 -26.66 21.03 -5.70
CA ALA A 749 -27.82 21.89 -5.55
C ALA A 749 -28.40 22.35 -6.89
N TRP A 750 -27.54 22.66 -7.87
CA TRP A 750 -27.97 23.02 -9.21
C TRP A 750 -28.72 21.87 -9.89
N GLY A 751 -28.19 20.64 -9.77
CA GLY A 751 -28.85 19.43 -10.28
C GLY A 751 -30.23 19.21 -9.65
N LEU A 752 -30.33 19.34 -8.33
CA LEU A 752 -31.60 19.24 -7.62
C LEU A 752 -32.61 20.32 -8.08
N GLN A 753 -32.16 21.57 -8.20
CA GLN A 753 -33.04 22.70 -8.53
C GLN A 753 -33.67 22.61 -9.93
N ARG A 754 -32.99 21.97 -10.88
CA ARG A 754 -33.53 21.72 -12.23
C ARG A 754 -34.43 20.48 -12.32
N GLY A 755 -34.74 19.85 -11.18
CA GLY A 755 -35.71 18.75 -11.09
C GLY A 755 -35.13 17.36 -11.34
N THR A 756 -33.80 17.19 -11.32
CA THR A 756 -33.18 15.86 -11.38
C THR A 756 -32.95 15.28 -9.98
N ILE A 757 -32.86 13.96 -9.92
CA ILE A 757 -32.36 13.22 -8.77
C ILE A 757 -30.85 13.06 -8.97
N VAL A 758 -30.01 13.50 -8.03
CA VAL A 758 -28.55 13.44 -8.16
C VAL A 758 -27.97 12.32 -7.29
N ILE A 759 -27.04 11.55 -7.84
CA ILE A 759 -26.41 10.41 -7.14
C ILE A 759 -24.88 10.59 -7.03
N PRO A 760 -24.39 11.45 -6.12
CA PRO A 760 -22.96 11.63 -5.91
C PRO A 760 -22.33 10.41 -5.22
N LYS A 761 -21.19 9.93 -5.73
CA LYS A 761 -20.45 8.79 -5.17
C LYS A 761 -19.35 9.26 -4.22
N SER A 762 -19.23 8.63 -3.04
CA SER A 762 -18.08 8.77 -2.14
C SER A 762 -17.91 7.54 -1.25
N VAL A 763 -16.68 7.24 -0.87
CA VAL A 763 -16.35 6.30 0.23
C VAL A 763 -15.79 7.01 1.47
N HIS A 764 -15.72 8.34 1.42
CA HIS A 764 -15.22 9.17 2.52
C HIS A 764 -16.40 9.81 3.25
N GLU A 765 -16.52 9.53 4.55
CA GLU A 765 -17.56 10.05 5.44
C GLU A 765 -17.73 11.57 5.35
N LYS A 766 -16.60 12.30 5.33
CA LYS A 766 -16.57 13.76 5.21
C LYS A 766 -17.42 14.23 4.02
N TYR A 767 -17.20 13.66 2.84
CA TYR A 767 -17.90 14.09 1.62
C TYR A 767 -19.36 13.60 1.60
N ILE A 768 -19.64 12.40 2.13
CA ILE A 768 -21.01 11.89 2.27
C ILE A 768 -21.85 12.88 3.08
N LYS A 769 -21.31 13.34 4.21
CA LYS A 769 -21.97 14.30 5.09
C LYS A 769 -22.02 15.72 4.50
N GLU A 770 -20.91 16.18 3.91
CA GLU A 770 -20.82 17.51 3.30
C GLU A 770 -21.90 17.71 2.20
N ASN A 771 -22.13 16.70 1.37
CA ASN A 771 -23.09 16.75 0.27
C ASN A 771 -24.53 17.13 0.72
N GLN A 772 -24.92 16.82 1.97
CA GLN A 772 -26.25 17.17 2.47
C GLN A 772 -26.53 18.68 2.48
N GLY A 773 -25.48 19.49 2.67
CA GLY A 773 -25.61 20.95 2.65
C GLY A 773 -26.09 21.50 1.30
N ALA A 774 -26.06 20.70 0.23
CA ALA A 774 -26.63 21.07 -1.06
C ALA A 774 -28.16 21.30 -0.98
N LEU A 775 -28.86 20.66 -0.04
CA LEU A 775 -30.32 20.79 0.11
C LEU A 775 -30.75 22.21 0.55
N ASP A 776 -29.84 22.96 1.18
CA ASP A 776 -30.10 24.30 1.69
C ASP A 776 -29.71 25.42 0.70
N ILE A 777 -29.22 25.04 -0.49
CA ILE A 777 -28.72 25.98 -1.49
C ILE A 777 -29.75 26.15 -2.60
N SER A 778 -29.99 27.41 -2.99
CA SER A 778 -30.79 27.74 -4.16
C SER A 778 -30.16 28.87 -4.98
N PHE A 779 -30.42 28.81 -6.27
CA PHE A 779 -29.97 29.76 -7.29
C PHE A 779 -31.14 30.61 -7.77
N THR A 780 -30.92 31.90 -7.94
CA THR A 780 -31.86 32.83 -8.56
C THR A 780 -31.97 32.57 -10.06
N GLU A 781 -33.01 33.10 -10.70
CA GLU A 781 -33.17 32.99 -12.16
C GLU A 781 -31.95 33.55 -12.92
N THR A 782 -31.35 34.63 -12.42
CA THR A 782 -30.14 35.22 -12.99
C THR A 782 -28.94 34.27 -12.87
N GLU A 783 -28.74 33.65 -11.71
CA GLU A 783 -27.67 32.68 -11.51
C GLU A 783 -27.88 31.42 -12.36
N MET A 784 -29.12 30.92 -12.47
CA MET A 784 -29.44 29.79 -13.35
C MET A 784 -29.12 30.11 -14.83
N LYS A 785 -29.38 31.35 -15.29
CA LYS A 785 -28.97 31.80 -16.63
C LYS A 785 -27.45 31.85 -16.80
N LEU A 786 -26.71 32.23 -15.76
CA LEU A 786 -25.24 32.21 -15.78
C LEU A 786 -24.71 30.78 -15.80
N ILE A 787 -25.25 29.87 -14.99
CA ILE A 787 -24.84 28.46 -14.98
C ILE A 787 -25.09 27.82 -16.35
N ALA A 788 -26.19 28.16 -17.03
CA ALA A 788 -26.48 27.66 -18.38
C ALA A 788 -25.38 27.97 -19.40
N THR A 789 -24.54 29.00 -19.17
CA THR A 789 -23.40 29.34 -20.04
C THR A 789 -22.18 28.44 -19.83
N GLN A 790 -22.18 27.60 -18.79
CA GLN A 790 -21.09 26.67 -18.49
C GLN A 790 -21.22 25.31 -19.18
N ASP A 791 -22.28 25.09 -19.96
CA ASP A 791 -22.47 23.86 -20.70
C ASP A 791 -21.39 23.68 -21.77
N LYS A 792 -20.47 22.73 -21.56
CA LYS A 792 -19.39 22.42 -22.51
C LYS A 792 -19.82 21.42 -23.57
N LYS A 793 -20.99 20.78 -23.37
CA LYS A 793 -21.50 19.71 -24.22
C LYS A 793 -20.49 18.58 -24.36
N THR A 794 -19.86 18.19 -23.25
CA THR A 794 -18.81 17.16 -23.22
C THR A 794 -19.21 16.04 -22.28
N ARG A 795 -19.21 14.82 -22.80
CA ARG A 795 -19.60 13.60 -22.10
C ARG A 795 -18.37 12.82 -21.64
N MET A 796 -18.40 12.34 -20.41
CA MET A 796 -17.28 11.63 -19.80
C MET A 796 -17.41 10.12 -19.94
N ASN A 797 -18.64 9.60 -20.08
CA ASN A 797 -18.90 8.19 -20.25
C ASN A 797 -19.58 7.90 -21.61
N ASN A 798 -18.77 7.56 -22.60
CA ASN A 798 -19.26 7.15 -23.92
C ASN A 798 -18.51 5.91 -24.45
N PRO A 799 -19.02 4.69 -24.21
CA PRO A 799 -18.39 3.46 -24.67
C PRO A 799 -18.70 3.11 -26.14
N GLY A 800 -19.52 3.90 -26.83
CA GLY A 800 -20.09 3.52 -28.13
C GLY A 800 -19.04 3.18 -29.20
N LYS A 801 -17.93 3.92 -29.27
CA LYS A 801 -16.82 3.62 -30.21
C LYS A 801 -16.19 2.26 -29.94
N GLY A 802 -15.99 1.92 -28.66
CA GLY A 802 -15.42 0.64 -28.24
C GLY A 802 -16.36 -0.53 -28.51
N TRP A 803 -17.66 -0.30 -28.51
CA TRP A 803 -18.68 -1.31 -28.81
C TRP A 803 -19.08 -1.36 -30.30
N GLY A 804 -18.64 -0.41 -31.11
CA GLY A 804 -19.06 -0.29 -32.51
C GLY A 804 -20.54 0.05 -32.65
N VAL A 805 -21.09 0.87 -31.75
CA VAL A 805 -22.49 1.29 -31.72
C VAL A 805 -22.59 2.81 -31.65
N GLU A 806 -23.46 3.40 -32.46
CA GLU A 806 -23.81 4.82 -32.35
C GLU A 806 -24.74 5.02 -31.15
N LEU A 807 -24.22 5.63 -30.08
CA LEU A 807 -25.00 6.02 -28.90
C LEU A 807 -25.26 7.52 -28.92
N PHE A 808 -26.36 7.92 -28.27
CA PHE A 808 -26.67 9.33 -27.99
C PHE A 808 -26.86 10.19 -29.26
N ALA A 809 -27.27 9.58 -30.39
CA ALA A 809 -27.27 10.21 -31.72
C ALA A 809 -27.98 11.58 -31.81
N ASP A 810 -28.96 11.83 -30.94
CA ASP A 810 -29.77 13.06 -30.86
C ASP A 810 -29.50 13.91 -29.60
N LEU A 811 -28.40 13.63 -28.91
CA LEU A 811 -27.97 14.29 -27.69
C LEU A 811 -26.61 14.99 -27.89
N ASP A 812 -26.21 15.81 -26.91
CA ASP A 812 -24.89 16.43 -26.92
C ASP A 812 -23.78 15.37 -26.77
N ASP A 813 -22.68 15.54 -27.51
CA ASP A 813 -21.53 14.61 -27.60
C ASP A 813 -21.89 13.15 -27.99
N PRO A 814 -22.44 12.95 -29.22
CA PRO A 814 -22.87 11.64 -29.70
C PRO A 814 -21.68 10.75 -30.12
N THR A 815 -21.87 9.44 -30.10
CA THR A 815 -20.95 8.52 -30.76
C THR A 815 -21.21 8.54 -32.27
N ARG A 816 -20.18 8.86 -33.06
CA ARG A 816 -20.17 8.67 -34.52
C ARG A 816 -19.10 7.63 -34.87
N LEU A 817 -19.48 6.59 -35.62
CA LEU A 817 -18.57 5.52 -36.05
C LEU A 817 -17.82 5.87 -37.34
N ASP A 818 -18.36 6.81 -38.11
CA ASP A 818 -17.82 7.24 -39.38
C ASP A 818 -17.01 8.54 -39.20
N GLY A 819 -15.75 8.50 -39.62
CA GLY A 819 -14.81 9.63 -39.54
C GLY A 819 -15.11 10.75 -40.53
N GLU A 820 -16.19 11.51 -40.32
CA GLU A 820 -16.27 12.88 -40.81
C GLU A 820 -15.76 13.82 -39.70
N LEU A 821 -14.50 14.22 -39.86
CA LEU A 821 -13.98 15.47 -39.31
C LEU A 821 -14.85 16.62 -39.85
N GLU A 822 -15.79 17.11 -39.05
CA GLU A 822 -16.36 18.45 -39.28
C GLU A 822 -15.30 19.49 -38.88
N LEU A 823 -14.91 20.29 -39.88
CA LEU A 823 -14.06 21.48 -39.81
C LEU A 823 -14.66 22.59 -38.94
#